data_AF-A0A2D4HG32-F1
#
_entry.id   AF-A0A2D4HG32-F1
#
_cell.length_a   1.000
_cell.length_b   1.000
_cell.length_c   1.000
_cell.angle_alpha   90.00
_cell.angle_beta   90.00
_cell.angle_gamma   90.00
#
_symmetry.space_group_name_H-M   'P 1'
#
loop_
_entity.id
_entity.type
_entity.pdbx_description
1 polymer ?
#
loop_
_entity_poly.entity_id
_entity_poly.type
_entity_poly.pdbx_seq_one_letter_code
_entity_poly.pdbx_strand_id
1 'polypeptide(L)'
;IIKDDKLRRETQNALKEEEERRKRIAEREREREKLREVIELEDTHLKCPITTKLVLDEDEETKEPLLQVHHNIVTKLKPHQVDGVQFMWDCCCESLKKTKKSSGSGCILAHCMGLGKTLQVVSFLHTILLSDKLDFRTALVVCPLNTALNWMNEFEKWQEGLEDDEKLEVAELATVKRPQERGFMLQRWQDEGGVMIMGYEMYRNLAQGRNVKSRKLKDIFNKSLVDPGPDFVICDEGHILKNEASAVSKAMNSIRSRRRIILTGTPLQNNLIEYHCMVNFIKENLLGSIKEFRNRFINPIQNGQCADSTLVDVRVMKKRAHILYEMLAGCVQRKDYTALTKFLPPKHEYVLAVRMTPIQCKLYQYYLDHLTGVSNSSEGGRGKAGAKLFQDFQMLSRIWTHPWCLQLDYISKENKGYFDEDSLDDFIVSDSEETSMSLSSEEDTKKKKTKGKKSKKDSSSSGSGSDNDVEVIKVWNSRSRGGGEGGTVEEPISNPPLILKAEEGKSTSSNPGSPAPDWYKDFVVDADAEVLEHSGKMMLLFEILRMAEELGDKILVFSQSLISLDLIEDFLELANRDKEEGKPVVYKGEGKWFRNIDYYRLDGSTTAQSRKKWAEEFNDVTNVRGRLFIISTKAGSLGINLVAANRVIIFDASWNPSYDIQSIFRVYRFGQNKPVYVYRFLAQGTMEDKIYDRQVTKQSLSFRVVDQQQVERHFTMNELTELYSFEPDLLDDPNSEKKKKRDTPMLPKDTILAELLQIQKEHIVGYHEHDSLLDHKEEEELTEEERKAAWAEYEAEKKGLTMRINMPAGPNMFQPNFTTQTPYIPFNLAALSAMSNQQLEDLINQG
;
A
#
# COMPACT_ATOMS: atom_id res chain seq x y z
N ILE A 1 14.77 27.48 -12.44
CA ILE A 1 14.89 26.05 -12.79
C ILE A 1 16.26 25.81 -13.42
N ILE A 2 16.86 24.64 -13.18
CA ILE A 2 18.19 24.31 -13.73
C ILE A 2 18.05 24.16 -15.25
N LYS A 3 18.91 24.85 -16.00
CA LYS A 3 18.95 24.78 -17.46
C LYS A 3 19.57 23.46 -17.92
N ASP A 4 19.22 22.99 -19.12
CA ASP A 4 19.75 21.71 -19.63
C ASP A 4 21.26 21.73 -19.83
N ASP A 5 21.85 22.85 -20.25
CA ASP A 5 23.31 23.05 -20.35
C ASP A 5 24.03 22.96 -19.00
N LYS A 6 23.28 23.14 -17.90
CA LYS A 6 23.75 22.97 -16.51
C LYS A 6 23.45 21.59 -15.94
N LEU A 7 22.72 20.73 -16.65
CA LEU A 7 22.57 19.33 -16.26
C LEU A 7 23.89 18.60 -16.42
N ARG A 8 24.08 17.56 -15.61
CA ARG A 8 25.16 16.61 -15.81
C ARG A 8 25.12 16.03 -17.23
N ARG A 9 26.30 15.82 -17.82
CA ARG A 9 26.44 15.29 -19.18
C ARG A 9 25.83 13.89 -19.29
N GLU A 10 25.90 13.09 -18.23
CA GLU A 10 25.27 11.77 -18.15
C GLU A 10 23.74 11.87 -18.32
N THR A 11 23.10 12.84 -17.67
CA THR A 11 21.66 13.11 -17.78
C THR A 11 21.27 13.52 -19.19
N GLN A 12 22.05 14.42 -19.82
CA GLN A 12 21.79 14.86 -21.19
C GLN A 12 21.88 13.69 -22.19
N ASN A 13 22.89 12.84 -22.05
CA ASN A 13 23.07 11.67 -22.91
C ASN A 13 21.91 10.67 -22.76
N ALA A 14 21.50 10.39 -21.51
CA ALA A 14 20.38 9.49 -21.23
C ALA A 14 19.05 9.99 -21.83
N LEU A 15 18.77 11.30 -21.72
CA LEU A 15 17.58 11.91 -22.31
C LEU A 15 17.59 11.82 -23.84
N LYS A 16 18.74 12.08 -24.47
CA LYS A 16 18.89 12.00 -25.92
C LYS A 16 18.71 10.56 -26.43
N GLU A 17 19.32 9.59 -25.75
CA GLU A 17 19.18 8.17 -26.09
C GLU A 17 17.71 7.72 -26.01
N GLU A 18 16.99 8.16 -24.98
CA GLU A 18 15.57 7.84 -24.82
C GLU A 18 14.70 8.52 -25.88
N GLU A 19 14.98 9.76 -26.24
CA GLU A 19 14.26 10.47 -27.32
C GLU A 19 14.45 9.76 -28.67
N GLU A 20 15.67 9.38 -29.00
CA GLU A 20 15.96 8.61 -30.22
C GLU A 20 15.28 7.23 -30.20
N ARG A 21 15.20 6.59 -29.03
CA ARG A 21 14.48 5.32 -28.86
C ARG A 21 12.98 5.49 -29.12
N ARG A 22 12.36 6.50 -28.54
CA ARG A 22 10.93 6.79 -28.75
C ARG A 22 10.60 7.04 -30.21
N LYS A 23 11.44 7.78 -30.93
CA LYS A 23 11.26 8.03 -32.36
C LYS A 23 11.26 6.72 -33.17
N ARG A 24 12.19 5.81 -32.90
CA ARG A 24 12.26 4.49 -33.57
C ARG A 24 11.04 3.62 -33.30
N ILE A 25 10.56 3.60 -32.06
CA ILE A 25 9.38 2.80 -31.69
C ILE A 25 8.13 3.37 -32.36
N ALA A 26 7.94 4.70 -32.35
CA ALA A 26 6.79 5.34 -32.98
C ALA A 26 6.75 5.18 -34.51
N GLU A 27 7.92 5.03 -35.16
CA GLU A 27 8.00 4.69 -36.58
C GLU A 27 7.51 3.26 -36.84
N ARG A 28 7.95 2.29 -36.01
CA ARG A 28 7.50 0.90 -36.12
C ARG A 28 6.05 0.67 -35.72
N GLU A 29 5.56 1.42 -34.74
CA GLU A 29 4.19 1.26 -34.23
C GLU A 29 3.14 1.49 -35.34
N ARG A 30 3.40 2.45 -36.25
CA ARG A 30 2.56 2.69 -37.45
C ARG A 30 2.49 1.52 -38.42
N GLU A 31 3.51 0.66 -38.45
CA GLU A 31 3.54 -0.53 -39.30
C GLU A 31 2.91 -1.74 -38.59
N ARG A 32 2.93 -1.75 -37.25
CA ARG A 32 2.56 -2.86 -36.37
C ARG A 32 1.06 -3.05 -36.14
N GLU A 33 0.24 -2.02 -36.36
CA GLU A 33 -1.23 -2.18 -36.29
C GLU A 33 -1.75 -3.23 -37.28
N LYS A 34 -0.97 -3.52 -38.34
CA LYS A 34 -1.24 -4.57 -39.34
C LYS A 34 -0.82 -5.98 -38.91
N LEU A 35 -0.05 -6.13 -37.83
CA LEU A 35 0.57 -7.38 -37.38
C LEU A 35 -0.15 -8.05 -36.21
N ARG A 36 -1.28 -7.46 -35.78
CA ARG A 36 -2.16 -8.01 -34.75
C ARG A 36 -3.41 -8.54 -35.44
N GLU A 37 -3.72 -9.80 -35.20
CA GLU A 37 -4.99 -10.38 -35.61
C GLU A 37 -5.89 -10.47 -34.37
N VAL A 38 -7.05 -9.82 -34.44
CA VAL A 38 -8.05 -9.78 -33.37
C VAL A 38 -9.35 -10.31 -33.93
N ILE A 39 -9.94 -11.27 -33.21
CA ILE A 39 -11.26 -11.81 -33.51
C ILE A 39 -12.19 -11.42 -32.37
N GLU A 40 -13.38 -10.91 -32.71
CA GLU A 40 -14.47 -10.73 -31.75
C GLU A 40 -15.35 -11.99 -31.78
N LEU A 41 -15.46 -12.69 -30.64
CA LEU A 41 -16.44 -13.78 -30.49
C LEU A 41 -17.77 -13.19 -30.01
N GLU A 42 -18.88 -13.62 -30.61
CA GLU A 42 -20.24 -13.17 -30.27
C GLU A 42 -20.84 -13.87 -29.04
N ASP A 43 -20.15 -14.82 -28.42
CA ASP A 43 -20.73 -15.64 -27.36
C ASP A 43 -20.43 -15.13 -25.95
N THR A 44 -21.54 -14.95 -25.20
CA THR A 44 -21.73 -14.34 -23.87
C THR A 44 -21.89 -12.81 -23.86
N HIS A 45 -22.73 -12.31 -22.93
CA HIS A 45 -23.26 -10.94 -22.85
C HIS A 45 -22.23 -9.78 -22.82
N LEU A 46 -20.93 -10.05 -23.02
CA LEU A 46 -19.82 -9.10 -23.07
C LEU A 46 -18.97 -9.34 -24.33
N LYS A 47 -19.01 -8.42 -25.30
CA LYS A 47 -18.13 -8.43 -26.48
C LYS A 47 -16.68 -8.30 -26.03
N CYS A 48 -15.89 -9.37 -26.09
CA CYS A 48 -14.47 -9.35 -25.73
C CYS A 48 -13.60 -9.61 -26.97
N PRO A 49 -12.79 -8.64 -27.43
CA PRO A 49 -11.82 -8.89 -28.49
C PRO A 49 -10.74 -9.85 -27.97
N ILE A 50 -10.48 -10.92 -28.73
CA ILE A 50 -9.42 -11.89 -28.44
C ILE A 50 -8.33 -11.73 -29.49
N THR A 51 -7.10 -11.50 -29.03
CA THR A 51 -5.93 -11.47 -29.90
C THR A 51 -5.50 -12.90 -30.19
N THR A 52 -5.55 -13.32 -31.46
CA THR A 52 -5.15 -14.67 -31.88
C THR A 52 -3.68 -14.73 -32.28
N LYS A 53 -3.09 -13.59 -32.62
CA LYS A 53 -1.71 -13.48 -33.08
C LYS A 53 -1.06 -12.18 -32.61
N LEU A 54 0.12 -12.32 -31.99
CA LEU A 54 0.96 -11.21 -31.54
C LEU A 54 2.40 -11.46 -32.01
N VAL A 55 2.82 -10.72 -33.04
CA VAL A 55 4.19 -10.73 -33.57
C VAL A 55 4.96 -9.59 -32.92
N LEU A 56 6.04 -9.91 -32.21
CA LEU A 56 6.89 -8.95 -31.50
C LEU A 56 7.98 -8.34 -32.41
N ASP A 57 8.49 -9.13 -33.35
CA ASP A 57 9.46 -8.68 -34.35
C ASP A 57 9.22 -9.41 -35.68
N GLU A 58 9.40 -8.69 -36.79
CA GLU A 58 9.28 -9.20 -38.16
C GLU A 58 10.56 -8.92 -38.93
N ASP A 59 10.80 -9.72 -39.96
CA ASP A 59 11.92 -9.48 -40.86
C ASP A 59 11.61 -8.32 -41.80
N GLU A 60 12.51 -7.34 -41.87
CA GLU A 60 12.31 -6.10 -42.64
C GLU A 60 12.20 -6.35 -44.16
N GLU A 61 12.79 -7.43 -44.68
CA GLU A 61 12.82 -7.75 -46.12
C GLU A 61 11.75 -8.76 -46.52
N THR A 62 11.58 -9.82 -45.73
CA THR A 62 10.67 -10.94 -46.05
C THR A 62 9.27 -10.79 -45.43
N LYS A 63 9.10 -9.90 -44.45
CA LYS A 63 7.86 -9.70 -43.68
C LYS A 63 7.37 -10.97 -42.95
N GLU A 64 8.26 -11.94 -42.75
CA GLU A 64 7.98 -13.12 -41.95
C GLU A 64 8.08 -12.81 -40.44
N PRO A 65 7.24 -13.42 -39.59
CA PRO A 65 7.30 -13.24 -38.15
C PRO A 65 8.59 -13.85 -37.60
N LEU A 66 9.47 -13.01 -37.06
CA LEU A 66 10.71 -13.48 -36.47
C LEU A 66 10.48 -13.97 -35.04
N LEU A 67 9.71 -13.23 -34.26
CA LEU A 67 9.39 -13.55 -32.88
C LEU A 67 7.88 -13.39 -32.66
N GLN A 68 7.22 -14.46 -32.23
CA GLN A 68 5.78 -14.50 -32.04
C GLN A 68 5.47 -15.12 -30.68
N VAL A 69 4.48 -14.55 -29.98
CA VAL A 69 3.98 -15.14 -28.73
C VAL A 69 3.21 -16.42 -29.05
N HIS A 70 3.46 -17.45 -28.25
CA HIS A 70 2.84 -18.76 -28.43
C HIS A 70 1.30 -18.68 -28.49
N HIS A 71 0.69 -19.43 -29.42
CA HIS A 71 -0.74 -19.32 -29.73
C HIS A 71 -1.64 -19.61 -28.51
N ASN A 72 -1.32 -20.65 -27.73
CA ASN A 72 -2.10 -21.02 -26.54
C ASN A 72 -2.02 -19.98 -25.42
N ILE A 73 -0.99 -19.13 -25.42
CA ILE A 73 -0.81 -18.06 -24.43
C ILE A 73 -1.50 -16.78 -24.90
N VAL A 74 -1.28 -16.37 -26.16
CA VAL A 74 -1.83 -15.11 -26.70
C VAL A 74 -3.36 -15.07 -26.68
N THR A 75 -3.99 -16.20 -26.97
CA THR A 75 -5.46 -16.35 -26.95
C THR A 75 -6.06 -16.19 -25.55
N LYS A 76 -5.26 -16.37 -24.49
CA LYS A 76 -5.68 -16.15 -23.09
C LYS A 76 -5.45 -14.69 -22.65
N LEU A 77 -4.69 -13.89 -23.39
CA LEU A 77 -4.39 -12.49 -23.06
C LEU A 77 -5.55 -11.56 -23.39
N LYS A 78 -5.79 -10.58 -22.52
CA LYS A 78 -6.71 -9.46 -22.76
C LYS A 78 -6.01 -8.31 -23.49
N PRO A 79 -6.74 -7.39 -24.13
CA PRO A 79 -6.14 -6.31 -24.94
C PRO A 79 -5.08 -5.49 -24.21
N HIS A 80 -5.35 -5.06 -22.97
CA HIS A 80 -4.37 -4.30 -22.18
C HIS A 80 -3.16 -5.13 -21.77
N GLN A 81 -3.29 -6.46 -21.72
CA GLN A 81 -2.20 -7.38 -21.41
C GLN A 81 -1.31 -7.60 -22.64
N VAL A 82 -1.91 -7.71 -23.82
CA VAL A 82 -1.20 -7.72 -25.12
C VAL A 82 -0.36 -6.45 -25.27
N ASP A 83 -0.94 -5.29 -24.98
CA ASP A 83 -0.21 -4.02 -25.00
C ASP A 83 0.95 -4.00 -24.00
N GLY A 84 0.80 -4.64 -22.84
CA GLY A 84 1.86 -4.72 -21.84
C GLY A 84 3.00 -5.67 -22.21
N VAL A 85 2.70 -6.81 -22.84
CA VAL A 85 3.72 -7.72 -23.40
C VAL A 85 4.54 -7.00 -24.48
N GLN A 86 3.85 -6.29 -25.38
CA GLN A 86 4.48 -5.49 -26.41
C GLN A 86 5.37 -4.40 -25.81
N PHE A 87 4.86 -3.67 -24.81
CA PHE A 87 5.57 -2.61 -24.14
C PHE A 87 6.87 -3.10 -23.46
N MET A 88 6.83 -4.27 -22.81
CA MET A 88 8.03 -4.89 -22.22
C MET A 88 9.07 -5.24 -23.29
N TRP A 89 8.64 -5.80 -24.43
CA TRP A 89 9.53 -6.06 -25.56
C TRP A 89 10.19 -4.78 -26.11
N ASP A 90 9.40 -3.73 -26.30
CA ASP A 90 9.87 -2.46 -26.85
C ASP A 90 10.83 -1.71 -25.90
N CYS A 91 10.71 -1.93 -24.60
CA CYS A 91 11.63 -1.36 -23.61
C CYS A 91 12.91 -2.20 -23.44
N CYS A 92 12.79 -3.53 -23.38
CA CYS A 92 13.91 -4.40 -23.03
C CYS A 92 14.78 -4.80 -24.23
N CYS A 93 14.16 -4.97 -25.40
CA CYS A 93 14.80 -5.58 -26.56
C CYS A 93 14.76 -4.68 -27.79
N GLU A 94 13.66 -3.96 -28.03
CA GLU A 94 13.34 -3.18 -29.23
C GLU A 94 13.26 -4.04 -30.52
N SER A 95 14.33 -4.74 -30.90
CA SER A 95 14.37 -5.74 -31.97
C SER A 95 15.54 -6.72 -31.83
N LEU A 96 15.46 -7.85 -32.53
CA LEU A 96 16.49 -8.89 -32.60
C LEU A 96 17.86 -8.37 -33.08
N LYS A 97 17.87 -7.41 -34.02
CA LYS A 97 19.13 -6.79 -34.48
C LYS A 97 19.81 -5.99 -33.37
N LYS A 98 19.03 -5.41 -32.45
CA LYS A 98 19.53 -4.51 -31.41
C LYS A 98 19.90 -5.26 -30.14
N THR A 99 19.25 -6.38 -29.82
CA THR A 99 19.64 -7.24 -28.69
C THR A 99 21.10 -7.69 -28.76
N LYS A 100 21.65 -7.87 -29.97
CA LYS A 100 23.06 -8.21 -30.21
C LYS A 100 24.03 -7.03 -30.08
N LYS A 101 23.56 -5.79 -30.21
CA LYS A 101 24.39 -4.56 -30.20
C LYS A 101 24.32 -3.78 -28.90
N SER A 102 23.20 -3.87 -28.18
CA SER A 102 22.93 -3.07 -26.98
C SER A 102 22.63 -3.96 -25.78
N SER A 103 23.00 -3.48 -24.59
CA SER A 103 22.68 -4.11 -23.32
C SER A 103 21.18 -4.11 -23.00
N GLY A 104 20.35 -3.40 -23.77
CA GLY A 104 18.92 -3.23 -23.50
C GLY A 104 18.64 -2.25 -22.35
N SER A 105 17.35 -2.09 -22.04
CA SER A 105 16.89 -1.23 -20.94
C SER A 105 15.74 -1.85 -20.17
N GLY A 106 15.20 -1.15 -19.16
CA GLY A 106 14.08 -1.63 -18.36
C GLY A 106 12.79 -0.84 -18.54
N CYS A 107 11.72 -1.32 -17.88
CA CYS A 107 10.43 -0.66 -17.82
C CYS A 107 9.72 -0.87 -16.48
N ILE A 108 8.75 -0.01 -16.19
CA ILE A 108 7.83 -0.13 -15.05
C ILE A 108 6.43 -0.41 -15.60
N LEU A 109 5.86 -1.54 -15.19
CA LEU A 109 4.49 -1.92 -15.47
C LEU A 109 3.60 -1.56 -14.27
N ALA A 110 3.05 -0.35 -14.29
CA ALA A 110 2.21 0.22 -13.24
C ALA A 110 0.72 -0.02 -13.50
N HIS A 111 0.37 -1.28 -13.79
CA HIS A 111 -1.03 -1.69 -13.96
C HIS A 111 -1.67 -1.95 -12.59
N CYS A 112 -2.87 -1.40 -12.38
CA CYS A 112 -3.69 -1.67 -11.18
C CYS A 112 -3.75 -3.16 -10.80
N MET A 113 -3.90 -3.41 -9.51
CA MET A 113 -4.08 -4.75 -8.96
C MET A 113 -5.27 -5.46 -9.64
N GLY A 114 -5.13 -6.76 -9.91
CA GLY A 114 -6.15 -7.54 -10.61
C GLY A 114 -6.04 -7.58 -12.15
N LEU A 115 -5.28 -6.68 -12.79
CA LEU A 115 -5.13 -6.65 -14.27
C LEU A 115 -4.27 -7.78 -14.87
N GLY A 116 -3.72 -8.68 -14.04
CA GLY A 116 -2.92 -9.82 -14.50
C GLY A 116 -1.54 -9.44 -15.03
N LYS A 117 -0.74 -8.71 -14.23
CA LYS A 117 0.66 -8.38 -14.55
C LYS A 117 1.53 -9.63 -14.68
N THR A 118 1.31 -10.62 -13.80
CA THR A 118 2.06 -11.89 -13.79
C THR A 118 1.94 -12.62 -15.13
N LEU A 119 0.73 -12.76 -15.68
CA LEU A 119 0.52 -13.38 -16.99
C LEU A 119 1.26 -12.65 -18.11
N GLN A 120 1.33 -11.31 -18.07
CA GLN A 120 2.10 -10.54 -19.06
C GLN A 120 3.58 -10.90 -18.99
N VAL A 121 4.15 -10.98 -17.78
CA VAL A 121 5.56 -11.36 -17.57
C VAL A 121 5.80 -12.81 -17.98
N VAL A 122 4.92 -13.74 -17.62
CA VAL A 122 5.02 -15.16 -18.02
C VAL A 122 5.03 -15.26 -19.55
N SER A 123 4.11 -14.57 -20.23
CA SER A 123 4.02 -14.58 -21.70
C SER A 123 5.29 -14.00 -22.35
N PHE A 124 5.81 -12.92 -21.78
CA PHE A 124 7.05 -12.30 -22.25
C PHE A 124 8.26 -13.21 -22.06
N LEU A 125 8.45 -13.77 -20.85
CA LEU A 125 9.57 -14.66 -20.53
C LEU A 125 9.53 -15.97 -21.31
N HIS A 126 8.35 -16.57 -21.46
CA HIS A 126 8.14 -17.76 -22.29
C HIS A 126 8.60 -17.51 -23.72
N THR A 127 8.16 -16.40 -24.31
CA THR A 127 8.49 -16.06 -25.71
C THR A 127 9.98 -15.79 -25.92
N ILE A 128 10.64 -15.08 -24.99
CA ILE A 128 12.05 -14.67 -25.19
C ILE A 128 13.07 -15.75 -24.83
N LEU A 129 12.79 -16.61 -23.83
CA LEU A 129 13.73 -17.60 -23.32
C LEU A 129 13.69 -18.91 -24.13
N LEU A 130 12.57 -19.20 -24.79
CA LEU A 130 12.44 -20.36 -25.69
C LEU A 130 12.74 -20.03 -27.16
N SER A 131 13.05 -18.78 -27.48
CA SER A 131 13.35 -18.41 -28.87
C SER A 131 14.80 -18.74 -29.25
N ASP A 132 14.98 -19.62 -30.23
CA ASP A 132 16.30 -19.94 -30.80
C ASP A 132 17.00 -18.74 -31.46
N LYS A 133 16.27 -17.65 -31.74
CA LYS A 133 16.80 -16.44 -32.38
C LYS A 133 17.43 -15.47 -31.37
N LEU A 134 17.26 -15.72 -30.08
CA LEU A 134 17.75 -14.91 -28.97
C LEU A 134 18.76 -15.68 -28.13
N ASP A 135 19.83 -15.01 -27.70
CA ASP A 135 20.88 -15.61 -26.88
C ASP A 135 20.59 -15.52 -25.37
N PHE A 136 19.33 -15.29 -24.96
CA PHE A 136 18.94 -15.14 -23.55
C PHE A 136 18.55 -16.48 -22.95
N ARG A 137 19.05 -16.78 -21.74
CA ARG A 137 18.80 -18.07 -21.09
C ARG A 137 18.19 -17.95 -19.71
N THR A 138 18.42 -16.85 -19.00
CA THR A 138 18.14 -16.78 -17.57
C THR A 138 17.28 -15.57 -17.20
N ALA A 139 16.24 -15.79 -16.39
CA ALA A 139 15.44 -14.71 -15.80
C ALA A 139 15.30 -14.88 -14.29
N LEU A 140 15.48 -13.79 -13.55
CA LEU A 140 15.34 -13.73 -12.09
C LEU A 140 14.09 -12.96 -11.71
N VAL A 141 13.17 -13.60 -11.00
CA VAL A 141 11.99 -12.98 -10.40
C VAL A 141 12.24 -12.77 -8.91
N VAL A 142 12.33 -11.51 -8.49
CA VAL A 142 12.44 -11.11 -7.09
C VAL A 142 11.08 -10.58 -6.62
N CYS A 143 10.49 -11.23 -5.63
CA CYS A 143 9.13 -10.93 -5.16
C CYS A 143 9.05 -10.95 -3.61
N PRO A 144 7.95 -10.48 -3.01
CA PRO A 144 7.67 -10.74 -1.60
C PRO A 144 7.66 -12.25 -1.32
N LEU A 145 8.20 -12.69 -0.17
CA LEU A 145 8.34 -14.11 0.16
C LEU A 145 7.01 -14.89 0.03
N ASN A 146 5.91 -14.24 0.42
CA ASN A 146 4.59 -14.87 0.44
C ASN A 146 3.95 -15.01 -0.94
N THR A 147 4.47 -14.33 -1.97
CA THR A 147 3.98 -14.46 -3.35
C THR A 147 4.86 -15.39 -4.20
N ALA A 148 6.02 -15.82 -3.70
CA ALA A 148 6.95 -16.69 -4.44
C ALA A 148 6.30 -18.00 -4.93
N LEU A 149 5.54 -18.68 -4.07
CA LEU A 149 4.82 -19.89 -4.46
C LEU A 149 3.64 -19.58 -5.40
N ASN A 150 3.03 -18.41 -5.29
CA ASN A 150 2.00 -17.99 -6.24
C ASN A 150 2.58 -17.78 -7.64
N TRP A 151 3.77 -17.18 -7.74
CA TRP A 151 4.48 -17.06 -9.02
C TRP A 151 4.74 -18.43 -9.66
N MET A 152 5.18 -19.42 -8.86
CA MET A 152 5.39 -20.79 -9.35
C MET A 152 4.10 -21.41 -9.90
N ASN A 153 2.99 -21.34 -9.15
CA ASN A 153 1.69 -21.86 -9.61
C ASN A 153 1.20 -21.14 -10.88
N GLU A 154 1.47 -19.83 -11.03
CA GLU A 154 1.07 -19.09 -12.23
C GLU A 154 1.85 -19.56 -13.46
N PHE A 155 3.16 -19.82 -13.34
CA PHE A 155 3.93 -20.44 -14.44
C PHE A 155 3.39 -21.82 -14.81
N GLU A 156 3.10 -22.68 -13.82
CA GLU A 156 2.52 -24.01 -14.07
C GLU A 156 1.17 -23.90 -14.78
N LYS A 157 0.27 -23.05 -14.28
CA LYS A 157 -1.08 -22.83 -14.81
C LYS A 157 -1.06 -22.37 -16.27
N TRP A 158 -0.23 -21.40 -16.62
CA TRP A 158 -0.26 -20.82 -17.97
C TRP A 158 0.46 -21.67 -19.02
N GLN A 159 1.27 -22.64 -18.56
CA GLN A 159 1.95 -23.61 -19.41
C GLN A 159 1.20 -24.95 -19.50
N GLU A 160 0.03 -25.07 -18.86
CA GLU A 160 -0.82 -26.24 -18.95
C GLU A 160 -1.30 -26.48 -20.39
N GLY A 161 -1.09 -27.70 -20.88
CA GLY A 161 -1.41 -28.12 -22.25
C GLY A 161 -0.32 -27.83 -23.29
N LEU A 162 0.85 -27.32 -22.90
CA LEU A 162 2.03 -27.24 -23.77
C LEU A 162 2.81 -28.56 -23.78
N GLU A 163 3.53 -28.82 -24.86
CA GLU A 163 4.49 -29.95 -24.93
C GLU A 163 5.68 -29.69 -24.00
N ASP A 164 6.42 -30.74 -23.60
CA ASP A 164 7.47 -30.61 -22.58
C ASP A 164 8.67 -29.77 -23.05
N ASP A 165 8.96 -29.76 -24.35
CA ASP A 165 9.98 -28.92 -24.99
C ASP A 165 9.53 -27.46 -25.20
N GLU A 166 8.23 -27.19 -25.11
CA GLU A 166 7.65 -25.85 -25.17
C GLU A 166 7.45 -25.21 -23.78
N LYS A 167 7.82 -25.91 -22.70
CA LYS A 167 7.70 -25.43 -21.33
C LYS A 167 8.98 -24.74 -20.86
N LEU A 168 8.78 -23.65 -20.14
CA LEU A 168 9.83 -22.97 -19.42
C LEU A 168 10.09 -23.67 -18.08
N GLU A 169 11.35 -24.01 -17.83
CA GLU A 169 11.82 -24.50 -16.54
C GLU A 169 11.76 -23.39 -15.49
N VAL A 170 11.15 -23.69 -14.34
CA VAL A 170 10.95 -22.72 -13.25
C VAL A 170 11.35 -23.33 -11.91
N ALA A 171 12.25 -22.64 -11.21
CA ALA A 171 12.72 -23.04 -9.88
C ALA A 171 12.48 -21.92 -8.85
N GLU A 172 12.22 -22.30 -7.59
CA GLU A 172 12.07 -21.37 -6.48
C GLU A 172 13.04 -21.70 -5.34
N LEU A 173 13.56 -20.66 -4.66
CA LEU A 173 14.51 -20.80 -3.56
C LEU A 173 13.90 -20.58 -2.16
N ALA A 174 12.65 -20.16 -2.07
CA ALA A 174 11.95 -19.86 -0.83
C ALA A 174 11.83 -21.09 0.09
N THR A 175 11.57 -22.29 -0.44
CA THR A 175 11.45 -23.52 0.37
C THR A 175 12.78 -24.19 0.69
N VAL A 176 13.84 -23.85 -0.04
CA VAL A 176 15.17 -24.46 0.11
C VAL A 176 15.87 -23.89 1.33
N LYS A 177 16.16 -24.73 2.33
CA LYS A 177 16.70 -24.28 3.62
C LYS A 177 18.22 -24.21 3.65
N ARG A 178 18.93 -25.15 3.00
CA ARG A 178 20.39 -25.28 3.15
C ARG A 178 21.16 -24.46 2.10
N PRO A 179 22.18 -23.68 2.48
CA PRO A 179 22.98 -22.89 1.54
C PRO A 179 23.65 -23.71 0.42
N GLN A 180 24.03 -24.95 0.69
CA GLN A 180 24.65 -25.84 -0.29
C GLN A 180 23.67 -26.23 -1.41
N GLU A 181 22.44 -26.58 -1.03
CA GLU A 181 21.35 -26.91 -1.96
C GLU A 181 20.98 -25.68 -2.80
N ARG A 182 20.89 -24.50 -2.18
CA ARG A 182 20.70 -23.23 -2.89
C ARG A 182 21.81 -22.97 -3.92
N GLY A 183 23.06 -23.23 -3.55
CA GLY A 183 24.21 -23.07 -4.46
C GLY A 183 24.14 -24.02 -5.66
N PHE A 184 23.76 -25.28 -5.44
CA PHE A 184 23.57 -26.25 -6.50
C PHE A 184 22.44 -25.83 -7.46
N MET A 185 21.29 -25.41 -6.93
CA MET A 185 20.16 -24.96 -7.77
C MET A 185 20.49 -23.70 -8.58
N LEU A 186 21.19 -22.73 -8.00
CA LEU A 186 21.61 -21.53 -8.71
C LEU A 186 22.65 -21.81 -9.80
N GLN A 187 23.54 -22.77 -9.58
CA GLN A 187 24.48 -23.20 -10.59
C GLN A 187 23.77 -23.92 -11.74
N ARG A 188 22.89 -24.87 -11.41
CA ARG A 188 22.07 -25.59 -12.39
C ARG A 188 21.23 -24.63 -13.24
N TRP A 189 20.58 -23.66 -12.62
CA TRP A 189 19.80 -22.64 -13.33
C TRP A 189 20.65 -21.78 -14.28
N GLN A 190 21.89 -21.45 -13.90
CA GLN A 190 22.78 -20.72 -14.81
C GLN A 190 23.21 -21.56 -16.02
N ASP A 191 23.36 -22.87 -15.83
CA ASP A 191 23.83 -23.80 -16.87
C ASP A 191 22.70 -24.21 -17.82
N GLU A 192 21.51 -24.53 -17.28
CA GLU A 192 20.34 -25.03 -18.02
C GLU A 192 19.40 -23.91 -18.51
N GLY A 193 19.42 -22.74 -17.87
CA GLY A 193 18.49 -21.65 -18.17
C GLY A 193 17.15 -21.75 -17.43
N GLY A 194 16.20 -20.90 -17.82
CA GLY A 194 14.86 -20.81 -17.24
C GLY A 194 14.69 -19.68 -16.22
N VAL A 195 13.68 -19.81 -15.37
CA VAL A 195 13.27 -18.79 -14.40
C VAL A 195 13.61 -19.19 -12.97
N MET A 196 14.28 -18.29 -12.25
CA MET A 196 14.54 -18.43 -10.82
C MET A 196 13.67 -17.45 -10.03
N ILE A 197 12.94 -17.95 -9.03
CA ILE A 197 12.07 -17.14 -8.16
C ILE A 197 12.67 -17.08 -6.75
N MET A 198 12.82 -15.88 -6.20
CA MET A 198 13.29 -15.71 -4.82
C MET A 198 12.77 -14.45 -4.13
N GLY A 199 12.86 -14.43 -2.80
CA GLY A 199 12.48 -13.27 -1.99
C GLY A 199 13.53 -12.15 -1.99
N TYR A 200 13.11 -10.88 -1.85
CA TYR A 200 14.03 -9.72 -1.75
C TYR A 200 15.14 -9.88 -0.70
N GLU A 201 14.77 -10.29 0.52
CA GLU A 201 15.75 -10.45 1.61
C GLU A 201 16.67 -11.65 1.36
N MET A 202 16.17 -12.70 0.69
CA MET A 202 17.00 -13.84 0.30
C MET A 202 18.02 -13.43 -0.76
N TYR A 203 17.60 -12.70 -1.79
CA TYR A 203 18.48 -12.17 -2.81
C TYR A 203 19.58 -11.31 -2.18
N ARG A 204 19.22 -10.35 -1.31
CA ARG A 204 20.18 -9.51 -0.58
C ARG A 204 21.23 -10.34 0.16
N ASN A 205 20.80 -11.34 0.91
CA ASN A 205 21.69 -12.17 1.71
C ASN A 205 22.65 -12.99 0.85
N LEU A 206 22.17 -13.55 -0.26
CA LEU A 206 22.99 -14.36 -1.18
C LEU A 206 23.93 -13.50 -2.02
N ALA A 207 23.46 -12.39 -2.59
CA ALA A 207 24.25 -11.47 -3.40
C ALA A 207 25.40 -10.83 -2.60
N GLN A 208 25.17 -10.51 -1.32
CA GLN A 208 26.21 -9.98 -0.41
C GLN A 208 27.05 -11.08 0.26
N GLY A 209 26.72 -12.37 0.06
CA GLY A 209 27.40 -13.49 0.71
C GLY A 209 27.31 -13.48 2.24
N ARG A 210 26.24 -12.91 2.81
CA ARG A 210 25.99 -12.89 4.26
C ARG A 210 25.72 -14.31 4.76
N ASN A 211 26.22 -14.64 5.95
CA ASN A 211 26.05 -15.95 6.60
C ASN A 211 26.61 -17.16 5.82
N VAL A 212 27.41 -16.93 4.77
CA VAL A 212 28.08 -17.98 3.99
C VAL A 212 29.57 -17.95 4.33
N LYS A 213 30.10 -19.03 4.93
CA LYS A 213 31.54 -19.12 5.27
C LYS A 213 32.40 -19.58 4.09
N SER A 214 31.86 -20.43 3.23
CA SER A 214 32.59 -21.01 2.10
C SER A 214 32.80 -19.98 0.99
N ARG A 215 34.06 -19.75 0.62
CA ARG A 215 34.44 -18.88 -0.52
C ARG A 215 33.86 -19.39 -1.84
N LYS A 216 33.91 -20.70 -2.08
CA LYS A 216 33.36 -21.33 -3.29
C LYS A 216 31.86 -21.04 -3.46
N LEU A 217 31.08 -21.10 -2.37
CA LEU A 217 29.66 -20.77 -2.42
C LEU A 217 29.41 -19.28 -2.68
N LYS A 218 30.22 -18.38 -2.09
CA LYS A 218 30.12 -16.94 -2.39
C LYS A 218 30.40 -16.65 -3.86
N ASP A 219 31.40 -17.31 -4.43
CA ASP A 219 31.74 -17.15 -5.85
C ASP A 219 30.61 -17.67 -6.76
N ILE A 220 29.94 -18.77 -6.39
CA ILE A 220 28.75 -19.28 -7.10
C ILE A 220 27.62 -18.26 -7.02
N PHE A 221 27.27 -17.78 -5.82
CA PHE A 221 26.18 -16.81 -5.66
C PHE A 221 26.45 -15.50 -6.40
N ASN A 222 27.68 -14.99 -6.36
CA ASN A 222 28.05 -13.78 -7.06
C ASN A 222 27.95 -13.95 -8.59
N LYS A 223 28.43 -15.09 -9.12
CA LYS A 223 28.35 -15.39 -10.55
C LYS A 223 26.91 -15.54 -11.05
N SER A 224 26.08 -16.30 -10.34
CA SER A 224 24.69 -16.55 -10.72
C SER A 224 23.78 -15.32 -10.57
N LEU A 225 24.01 -14.47 -9.56
CA LEU A 225 23.07 -13.39 -9.22
C LEU A 225 23.53 -11.98 -9.61
N VAL A 226 24.84 -11.72 -9.68
CA VAL A 226 25.39 -10.35 -9.77
C VAL A 226 26.18 -10.14 -11.07
N ASP A 227 27.22 -10.95 -11.30
CA ASP A 227 28.16 -10.79 -12.41
C ASP A 227 28.70 -12.15 -12.91
N PRO A 228 28.27 -12.67 -14.08
CA PRO A 228 27.45 -11.99 -15.10
C PRO A 228 26.00 -11.74 -14.67
N GLY A 229 25.44 -12.58 -13.78
CA GLY A 229 24.05 -12.49 -13.33
C GLY A 229 23.03 -12.97 -14.37
N PRO A 230 21.73 -12.73 -14.11
CA PRO A 230 20.64 -13.11 -15.02
C PRO A 230 20.53 -12.19 -16.25
N ASP A 231 19.97 -12.68 -17.36
CA ASP A 231 19.67 -11.84 -18.54
C ASP A 231 18.53 -10.85 -18.26
N PHE A 232 17.50 -11.29 -17.54
CA PHE A 232 16.34 -10.47 -17.15
C PHE A 232 16.15 -10.45 -15.64
N VAL A 233 15.77 -9.29 -15.10
CA VAL A 233 15.40 -9.12 -13.69
C VAL A 233 13.99 -8.58 -13.60
N ILE A 234 13.13 -9.26 -12.86
CA ILE A 234 11.74 -8.87 -12.62
C ILE A 234 11.59 -8.60 -11.13
N CYS A 235 11.20 -7.38 -10.78
CA CYS A 235 10.93 -6.96 -9.42
C CYS A 235 9.42 -6.82 -9.22
N ASP A 236 8.82 -7.76 -8.50
CA ASP A 236 7.41 -7.69 -8.10
C ASP A 236 7.24 -6.79 -6.87
N GLU A 237 6.13 -6.05 -6.80
CA GLU A 237 5.89 -5.02 -5.78
C GLU A 237 7.07 -4.02 -5.64
N GLY A 238 7.44 -3.38 -6.75
CA GLY A 238 8.59 -2.50 -6.87
C GLY A 238 8.66 -1.33 -5.89
N HIS A 239 7.54 -0.96 -5.26
CA HIS A 239 7.52 0.01 -4.16
C HIS A 239 8.36 -0.42 -2.95
N ILE A 240 8.75 -1.70 -2.84
CA ILE A 240 9.76 -2.17 -1.88
C ILE A 240 11.13 -1.50 -2.10
N LEU A 241 11.44 -1.10 -3.34
CA LEU A 241 12.67 -0.39 -3.73
C LEU A 241 12.54 1.14 -3.54
N LYS A 242 11.77 1.59 -2.55
CA LYS A 242 11.47 3.00 -2.26
C LYS A 242 12.69 3.88 -2.02
N ASN A 243 13.75 3.33 -1.44
CA ASN A 243 14.91 4.10 -0.98
C ASN A 243 16.21 3.53 -1.53
N GLU A 244 16.97 4.35 -2.27
CA GLU A 244 18.30 4.03 -2.81
C GLU A 244 19.31 3.66 -1.70
N ALA A 245 19.15 4.23 -0.50
CA ALA A 245 20.03 3.95 0.64
C ALA A 245 19.76 2.60 1.30
N SER A 246 18.57 2.00 1.07
CA SER A 246 18.22 0.72 1.67
C SER A 246 19.18 -0.39 1.23
N ALA A 247 19.47 -1.32 2.15
CA ALA A 247 20.40 -2.42 1.85
C ALA A 247 19.90 -3.35 0.73
N VAL A 248 18.57 -3.47 0.57
CA VAL A 248 17.94 -4.21 -0.53
C VAL A 248 18.16 -3.48 -1.86
N SER A 249 17.85 -2.18 -1.94
CA SER A 249 18.09 -1.38 -3.16
C SER A 249 19.55 -1.37 -3.57
N LYS A 250 20.49 -1.25 -2.61
CA LYS A 250 21.93 -1.36 -2.87
C LYS A 250 22.31 -2.72 -3.47
N ALA A 251 21.74 -3.82 -2.98
CA ALA A 251 21.99 -5.16 -3.52
C ALA A 251 21.34 -5.36 -4.91
N MET A 252 20.16 -4.81 -5.14
CA MET A 252 19.51 -4.88 -6.45
C MET A 252 20.26 -4.04 -7.49
N ASN A 253 20.73 -2.85 -7.10
CA ASN A 253 21.52 -1.97 -7.97
C ASN A 253 22.87 -2.58 -8.39
N SER A 254 23.41 -3.54 -7.64
CA SER A 254 24.66 -4.20 -8.02
C SER A 254 24.51 -5.21 -9.17
N ILE A 255 23.29 -5.61 -9.54
CA ILE A 255 23.07 -6.57 -10.65
C ILE A 255 23.59 -5.97 -11.96
N ARG A 256 24.37 -6.72 -12.72
CA ARG A 256 24.96 -6.21 -13.96
C ARG A 256 23.97 -6.04 -15.11
N SER A 257 22.93 -6.87 -15.17
CA SER A 257 21.93 -6.81 -16.24
C SER A 257 21.16 -5.50 -16.26
N ARG A 258 20.92 -5.00 -17.48
CA ARG A 258 20.18 -3.76 -17.77
C ARG A 258 18.71 -4.00 -18.13
N ARG A 259 18.31 -5.25 -18.39
CA ARG A 259 16.91 -5.60 -18.73
C ARG A 259 16.13 -5.86 -17.44
N ARG A 260 15.63 -4.78 -16.86
CA ARG A 260 14.98 -4.75 -15.54
C ARG A 260 13.52 -4.35 -15.68
N ILE A 261 12.61 -5.20 -15.22
CA ILE A 261 11.17 -4.97 -15.26
C ILE A 261 10.68 -4.80 -13.84
N ILE A 262 10.05 -3.67 -13.53
CA ILE A 262 9.40 -3.45 -12.24
C ILE A 262 7.89 -3.62 -12.42
N LEU A 263 7.26 -4.38 -11.53
CA LEU A 263 5.81 -4.51 -11.44
C LEU A 263 5.33 -3.75 -10.21
N THR A 264 4.31 -2.91 -10.36
CA THR A 264 3.65 -2.26 -9.22
C THR A 264 2.14 -2.23 -9.42
N GLY A 265 1.40 -2.61 -8.39
CA GLY A 265 -0.08 -2.66 -8.41
C GLY A 265 -0.74 -1.41 -7.86
N THR A 266 -0.07 -0.71 -6.96
CA THR A 266 -0.48 0.61 -6.53
C THR A 266 -0.08 1.58 -7.64
N PRO A 267 -0.99 2.46 -8.11
CA PRO A 267 -0.54 3.67 -8.78
C PRO A 267 0.48 4.29 -7.82
N LEU A 268 1.62 4.76 -8.35
CA LEU A 268 2.81 5.19 -7.62
C LEU A 268 2.48 6.29 -6.60
N GLN A 269 1.87 5.89 -5.48
CA GLN A 269 1.00 6.76 -4.68
C GLN A 269 1.70 7.45 -3.55
N ASN A 270 2.99 7.23 -3.35
CA ASN A 270 3.69 7.88 -2.27
C ASN A 270 5.12 8.12 -2.73
N ASN A 271 5.50 9.40 -2.77
CA ASN A 271 6.88 9.84 -2.88
C ASN A 271 7.49 9.84 -4.31
N LEU A 272 7.53 11.03 -4.94
CA LEU A 272 8.28 11.29 -6.19
C LEU A 272 9.74 10.81 -6.11
N ILE A 273 10.33 10.73 -4.91
CA ILE A 273 11.67 10.15 -4.71
C ILE A 273 11.67 8.63 -4.98
N GLU A 274 10.60 7.91 -4.63
CA GLU A 274 10.45 6.49 -4.98
C GLU A 274 10.35 6.33 -6.49
N TYR A 275 9.63 7.24 -7.14
CA TYR A 275 9.57 7.31 -8.60
C TYR A 275 10.97 7.48 -9.20
N HIS A 276 11.75 8.42 -8.67
CA HIS A 276 13.14 8.61 -9.07
C HIS A 276 13.99 7.36 -8.85
N CYS A 277 13.86 6.69 -7.70
CA CYS A 277 14.58 5.46 -7.38
C CYS A 277 14.26 4.33 -8.36
N MET A 278 12.97 4.07 -8.62
CA MET A 278 12.54 3.02 -9.55
C MET A 278 12.96 3.32 -11.00
N VAL A 279 12.80 4.56 -11.46
CA VAL A 279 13.23 4.95 -12.80
C VAL A 279 14.74 4.86 -12.94
N ASN A 280 15.50 5.32 -11.94
CA ASN A 280 16.95 5.23 -11.96
C ASN A 280 17.42 3.76 -11.94
N PHE A 281 16.69 2.87 -11.28
CA PHE A 281 16.95 1.43 -11.30
C PHE A 281 16.79 0.83 -12.71
N ILE A 282 15.76 1.20 -13.47
CA ILE A 282 15.55 0.67 -14.83
C ILE A 282 16.34 1.41 -15.91
N LYS A 283 16.56 2.71 -15.74
CA LYS A 283 17.21 3.63 -16.68
C LYS A 283 18.00 4.69 -15.90
N GLU A 284 19.28 4.41 -15.70
CA GLU A 284 20.18 5.29 -14.95
C GLU A 284 20.24 6.69 -15.56
N ASN A 285 20.21 7.71 -14.70
CA ASN A 285 20.34 9.13 -15.07
C ASN A 285 19.25 9.71 -15.98
N LEU A 286 18.19 8.98 -16.33
CA LEU A 286 17.09 9.53 -17.17
C LEU A 286 16.45 10.78 -16.54
N LEU A 287 16.21 10.73 -15.22
CA LEU A 287 15.69 11.86 -14.44
C LEU A 287 16.80 12.72 -13.81
N GLY A 288 18.06 12.39 -14.09
CA GLY A 288 19.23 13.00 -13.48
C GLY A 288 19.44 12.60 -12.01
N SER A 289 20.28 13.36 -11.32
CA SER A 289 20.51 13.18 -9.88
C SER A 289 19.31 13.59 -9.05
N ILE A 290 19.19 13.07 -7.82
CA ILE A 290 18.08 13.41 -6.92
C ILE A 290 17.94 14.93 -6.68
N LYS A 291 19.05 15.68 -6.69
CA LYS A 291 19.06 17.15 -6.55
C LYS A 291 18.46 17.84 -7.78
N GLU A 292 18.81 17.37 -8.97
CA GLU A 292 18.25 17.89 -10.23
C GLU A 292 16.76 17.59 -10.31
N PHE A 293 16.38 16.36 -9.97
CA PHE A 293 14.98 15.92 -9.96
C PHE A 293 14.14 16.72 -8.95
N ARG A 294 14.68 16.99 -7.75
CA ARG A 294 14.00 17.83 -6.75
C ARG A 294 13.67 19.22 -7.28
N ASN A 295 14.66 19.88 -7.88
CA ASN A 295 14.49 21.24 -8.38
C ASN A 295 13.61 21.33 -9.64
N ARG A 296 13.60 20.29 -10.48
CA ARG A 296 12.85 20.28 -11.75
C ARG A 296 11.39 19.86 -11.58
N PHE A 297 11.11 18.94 -10.67
CA PHE A 297 9.79 18.31 -10.54
C PHE A 297 9.25 18.38 -9.13
N ILE A 298 10.00 17.89 -8.12
CA ILE A 298 9.46 17.78 -6.75
C ILE A 298 9.03 19.12 -6.19
N ASN A 299 9.94 20.09 -6.08
CA ASN A 299 9.63 21.36 -5.42
C ASN A 299 8.51 22.13 -6.15
N PRO A 300 8.52 22.25 -7.49
CA PRO A 300 7.41 22.89 -8.21
C PRO A 300 6.06 22.17 -8.05
N ILE A 301 6.06 20.84 -7.95
CA ILE A 301 4.83 20.06 -7.75
C ILE A 301 4.32 20.25 -6.31
N GLN A 302 5.19 20.07 -5.31
CA GLN A 302 4.86 20.27 -3.90
C GLN A 302 4.34 21.68 -3.60
N ASN A 303 4.97 22.71 -4.17
CA ASN A 303 4.56 24.10 -3.94
C ASN A 303 3.14 24.41 -4.46
N GLY A 304 2.62 23.66 -5.43
CA GLY A 304 1.24 23.84 -5.92
C GLY A 304 0.22 22.94 -5.21
N GLN A 305 0.66 22.06 -4.31
CA GLN A 305 -0.19 21.14 -3.53
C GLN A 305 -0.52 21.67 -2.13
N CYS A 306 0.14 22.74 -1.68
CA CYS A 306 -0.12 23.31 -0.37
C CYS A 306 -1.50 23.99 -0.34
N ALA A 307 -2.14 24.00 0.85
CA ALA A 307 -3.46 24.61 1.01
C ALA A 307 -3.47 26.13 0.74
N ASP A 308 -2.31 26.78 0.88
CA ASP A 308 -2.07 28.20 0.65
C ASP A 308 -1.48 28.51 -0.75
N SER A 309 -1.38 27.51 -1.63
CA SER A 309 -0.85 27.69 -2.99
C SER A 309 -1.68 28.66 -3.81
N THR A 310 -1.01 29.56 -4.55
CA THR A 310 -1.70 30.48 -5.46
C THR A 310 -2.19 29.75 -6.71
N LEU A 311 -3.14 30.34 -7.45
CA LEU A 311 -3.59 29.80 -8.75
C LEU A 311 -2.44 29.62 -9.75
N VAL A 312 -1.37 30.43 -9.64
CA VAL A 312 -0.17 30.30 -10.46
C VAL A 312 0.61 29.06 -10.06
N ASP A 313 0.79 28.81 -8.77
CA ASP A 313 1.50 27.63 -8.25
C ASP A 313 0.80 26.34 -8.65
N VAL A 314 -0.54 26.30 -8.53
CA VAL A 314 -1.37 25.18 -8.97
C VAL A 314 -1.20 24.93 -10.47
N ARG A 315 -1.17 25.98 -11.30
CA ARG A 315 -0.95 25.86 -12.74
C ARG A 315 0.45 25.32 -13.05
N VAL A 316 1.48 25.81 -12.37
CA VAL A 316 2.87 25.33 -12.53
C VAL A 316 2.97 23.85 -12.13
N MET A 317 2.38 23.46 -11.00
CA MET A 317 2.31 22.06 -10.57
C MET A 317 1.67 21.19 -11.66
N LYS A 318 0.48 21.53 -12.17
CA LYS A 318 -0.20 20.76 -13.21
C LYS A 318 0.67 20.59 -14.46
N LYS A 319 1.31 21.66 -14.92
CA LYS A 319 2.24 21.62 -16.07
C LYS A 319 3.40 20.67 -15.80
N ARG A 320 4.05 20.75 -14.64
CA ARG A 320 5.21 19.93 -14.27
C ARG A 320 4.87 18.47 -14.10
N ALA A 321 3.73 18.17 -13.51
CA ALA A 321 3.22 16.82 -13.39
C ALA A 321 2.99 16.20 -14.79
N HIS A 322 2.35 16.94 -15.69
CA HIS A 322 2.12 16.47 -17.07
C HIS A 322 3.44 16.22 -17.82
N ILE A 323 4.40 17.15 -17.75
CA ILE A 323 5.72 16.99 -18.37
C ILE A 323 6.43 15.74 -17.84
N LEU A 324 6.38 15.51 -16.52
CA LEU A 324 6.96 14.33 -15.91
C LEU A 324 6.34 13.06 -16.48
N TYR A 325 5.01 12.96 -16.53
CA TYR A 325 4.32 11.82 -17.13
C TYR A 325 4.71 11.58 -18.58
N GLU A 326 4.76 12.63 -19.41
CA GLU A 326 5.12 12.52 -20.82
C GLU A 326 6.58 12.08 -21.02
N MET A 327 7.50 12.52 -20.15
CA MET A 327 8.88 12.05 -20.16
C MET A 327 8.99 10.55 -19.83
N LEU A 328 8.06 10.04 -19.03
CA LEU A 328 8.08 8.68 -18.50
C LEU A 328 7.23 7.70 -19.30
N ALA A 329 6.35 8.17 -20.18
CA ALA A 329 5.48 7.35 -21.04
C ALA A 329 6.25 6.29 -21.85
N GLY A 330 7.53 6.57 -22.19
CA GLY A 330 8.38 5.62 -22.88
C GLY A 330 8.86 4.43 -22.03
N CYS A 331 8.90 4.55 -20.70
CA CYS A 331 9.43 3.53 -19.80
C CYS A 331 8.47 3.12 -18.68
N VAL A 332 7.35 3.82 -18.52
CA VAL A 332 6.29 3.51 -17.55
C VAL A 332 4.96 3.39 -18.27
N GLN A 333 4.32 2.22 -18.16
CA GLN A 333 2.96 2.00 -18.66
C GLN A 333 2.00 1.89 -17.48
N ARG A 334 1.01 2.78 -17.44
CA ARG A 334 -0.04 2.80 -16.42
C ARG A 334 -1.38 2.40 -17.03
N LYS A 335 -2.10 1.52 -16.34
CA LYS A 335 -3.47 1.13 -16.68
C LYS A 335 -4.27 1.08 -15.38
N ASP A 336 -5.32 1.88 -15.30
CA ASP A 336 -6.20 1.91 -14.14
C ASP A 336 -7.24 0.78 -14.20
N TYR A 337 -8.00 0.60 -13.12
CA TYR A 337 -9.01 -0.47 -13.00
C TYR A 337 -10.15 -0.37 -14.03
N THR A 338 -10.31 0.77 -14.69
CA THR A 338 -11.25 0.96 -15.82
C THR A 338 -10.98 0.00 -16.98
N ALA A 339 -9.77 -0.56 -17.08
CA ALA A 339 -9.50 -1.65 -18.02
C ALA A 339 -10.22 -2.96 -17.64
N LEU A 340 -10.58 -3.17 -16.36
CA LEU A 340 -11.35 -4.33 -15.90
C LEU A 340 -12.86 -4.17 -16.08
N THR A 341 -13.40 -2.94 -16.02
CA THR A 341 -14.85 -2.69 -16.02
C THR A 341 -15.54 -3.16 -17.30
N LYS A 342 -14.77 -3.35 -18.39
CA LYS A 342 -15.25 -3.92 -19.65
C LYS A 342 -15.44 -5.44 -19.60
N PHE A 343 -14.82 -6.13 -18.65
CA PHE A 343 -14.74 -7.60 -18.61
C PHE A 343 -15.31 -8.22 -17.33
N LEU A 344 -15.55 -7.41 -16.29
CA LEU A 344 -16.06 -7.88 -15.00
C LEU A 344 -17.47 -7.32 -14.75
N PRO A 345 -18.29 -8.03 -13.95
CA PRO A 345 -19.54 -7.48 -13.41
C PRO A 345 -19.30 -6.14 -12.68
N PRO A 346 -20.33 -5.32 -12.44
CA PRO A 346 -20.14 -4.05 -11.76
C PRO A 346 -19.67 -4.23 -10.30
N LYS A 347 -18.85 -3.27 -9.85
CA LYS A 347 -18.46 -3.09 -8.44
C LYS A 347 -19.21 -1.89 -7.88
N HIS A 348 -19.76 -2.03 -6.68
CA HIS A 348 -20.35 -0.93 -5.93
C HIS A 348 -19.66 -0.79 -4.57
N GLU A 349 -19.14 0.40 -4.26
CA GLU A 349 -18.49 0.69 -2.99
C GLU A 349 -19.34 1.66 -2.17
N TYR A 350 -19.81 1.20 -1.02
CA TYR A 350 -20.64 1.95 -0.08
C TYR A 350 -19.88 2.26 1.19
N VAL A 351 -20.00 3.51 1.64
CA VAL A 351 -19.41 3.98 2.89
C VAL A 351 -20.56 4.21 3.86
N LEU A 352 -20.57 3.44 4.94
CA LEU A 352 -21.62 3.46 5.95
C LEU A 352 -21.14 4.26 7.16
N ALA A 353 -21.81 5.38 7.43
CA ALA A 353 -21.61 6.14 8.66
C ALA A 353 -22.37 5.45 9.80
N VAL A 354 -21.63 4.73 10.64
CA VAL A 354 -22.12 3.93 11.75
C VAL A 354 -22.20 4.79 13.01
N ARG A 355 -23.37 4.79 13.65
CA ARG A 355 -23.63 5.53 14.88
C ARG A 355 -22.91 4.89 16.08
N MET A 356 -22.24 5.71 16.87
CA MET A 356 -21.65 5.30 18.15
C MET A 356 -22.73 5.02 19.20
N THR A 357 -22.59 3.94 19.96
CA THR A 357 -23.54 3.60 21.02
C THR A 357 -23.33 4.47 22.26
N PRO A 358 -24.32 4.59 23.17
CA PRO A 358 -24.18 5.43 24.36
C PRO A 358 -22.96 5.07 25.25
N ILE A 359 -22.65 3.78 25.39
CA ILE A 359 -21.45 3.33 26.13
C ILE A 359 -20.16 3.71 25.40
N GLN A 360 -20.12 3.55 24.08
CA GLN A 360 -18.97 3.97 23.27
C GLN A 360 -18.74 5.47 23.36
N CYS A 361 -19.80 6.30 23.29
CA CYS A 361 -19.70 7.75 23.44
C CYS A 361 -19.16 8.15 24.82
N LYS A 362 -19.65 7.53 25.90
CA LYS A 362 -19.17 7.80 27.27
C LYS A 362 -17.69 7.45 27.44
N LEU A 363 -17.28 6.28 26.99
CA LEU A 363 -15.89 5.82 27.05
C LEU A 363 -14.96 6.69 26.19
N TYR A 364 -15.40 7.03 24.98
CA TYR A 364 -14.64 7.85 24.05
C TYR A 364 -14.42 9.26 24.60
N GLN A 365 -15.48 9.90 25.11
CA GLN A 365 -15.41 11.22 25.74
C GLN A 365 -14.51 11.19 26.97
N TYR A 366 -14.65 10.18 27.84
CA TYR A 366 -13.80 10.02 29.02
C TYR A 366 -12.31 9.91 28.65
N TYR A 367 -11.99 9.12 27.63
CA TYR A 367 -10.61 9.00 27.16
C TYR A 367 -10.06 10.34 26.62
N LEU A 368 -10.85 11.04 25.80
CA LEU A 368 -10.46 12.36 25.30
C LEU A 368 -10.19 13.34 26.44
N ASP A 369 -11.10 13.43 27.41
CA ASP A 369 -11.06 14.44 28.47
C ASP A 369 -9.92 14.21 29.48
N HIS A 370 -9.67 12.94 29.84
CA HIS A 370 -8.79 12.60 30.95
C HIS A 370 -7.42 12.02 30.54
N LEU A 371 -7.29 11.47 29.33
CA LEU A 371 -6.15 10.62 28.98
C LEU A 371 -5.32 11.10 27.80
N THR A 372 -5.88 11.90 26.89
CA THR A 372 -5.14 12.42 25.72
C THR A 372 -4.21 13.59 26.02
N GLY A 373 -4.26 14.15 27.25
CA GLY A 373 -3.51 15.33 27.66
C GLY A 373 -3.90 16.63 26.94
N VAL A 374 -4.84 16.58 25.99
CA VAL A 374 -5.33 17.73 25.23
C VAL A 374 -6.07 18.71 26.14
N SER A 375 -6.87 18.21 27.09
CA SER A 375 -7.63 19.02 28.06
C SER A 375 -6.78 19.76 29.09
N ASN A 376 -5.55 19.30 29.36
CA ASN A 376 -4.63 19.97 30.28
C ASN A 376 -3.90 21.16 29.65
N SER A 377 -4.19 21.49 28.39
CA SER A 377 -3.58 22.63 27.67
C SER A 377 -4.12 24.00 28.10
N SER A 378 -5.20 24.05 28.91
CA SER A 378 -5.75 25.31 29.43
C SER A 378 -4.95 25.92 30.59
N GLU A 379 -4.03 25.17 31.23
CA GLU A 379 -3.15 25.69 32.27
C GLU A 379 -1.67 25.67 31.85
N GLY A 380 -1.25 26.69 31.09
CA GLY A 380 0.12 27.26 31.10
C GLY A 380 1.33 26.39 30.72
N GLY A 381 1.20 25.08 30.54
CA GLY A 381 2.26 24.18 30.14
C GLY A 381 2.26 23.99 28.63
N ARG A 382 3.40 24.21 27.96
CA ARG A 382 3.64 23.73 26.59
C ARG A 382 3.68 22.19 26.57
N GLY A 383 2.54 21.54 26.82
CA GLY A 383 2.33 20.12 26.56
C GLY A 383 2.29 19.90 25.05
N LYS A 384 3.07 18.94 24.55
CA LYS A 384 3.07 18.58 23.13
C LYS A 384 1.75 17.85 22.81
N ALA A 385 0.69 18.60 22.49
CA ALA A 385 -0.50 18.04 21.86
C ALA A 385 -0.06 17.17 20.67
N GLY A 386 -0.50 15.90 20.63
CA GLY A 386 -0.15 14.96 19.56
C GLY A 386 1.11 14.11 19.77
N ALA A 387 1.84 14.25 20.89
CA ALA A 387 3.01 13.39 21.16
C ALA A 387 2.66 11.89 21.26
N LYS A 388 1.40 11.56 21.54
CA LYS A 388 0.87 10.20 21.70
C LYS A 388 -0.20 9.81 20.67
N LEU A 389 -0.31 10.52 19.55
CA LEU A 389 -1.39 10.33 18.56
C LEU A 389 -1.64 8.87 18.17
N PHE A 390 -0.59 8.08 17.93
CA PHE A 390 -0.76 6.67 17.54
C PHE A 390 -1.24 5.78 18.68
N GLN A 391 -0.81 6.06 19.91
CA GLN A 391 -1.31 5.36 21.10
C GLN A 391 -2.79 5.69 21.34
N ASP A 392 -3.15 6.97 21.20
CA ASP A 392 -4.53 7.44 21.31
C ASP A 392 -5.40 6.81 20.22
N PHE A 393 -4.93 6.82 18.97
CA PHE A 393 -5.62 6.16 17.86
C PHE A 393 -5.87 4.68 18.16
N GLN A 394 -4.87 3.93 18.66
CA GLN A 394 -5.04 2.52 19.00
C GLN A 394 -6.09 2.32 20.10
N MET A 395 -6.08 3.14 21.14
CA MET A 395 -7.05 3.01 22.23
C MET A 395 -8.47 3.37 21.78
N LEU A 396 -8.62 4.53 21.14
CA LEU A 396 -9.89 5.00 20.61
C LEU A 396 -10.45 4.01 19.56
N SER A 397 -9.58 3.38 18.77
CA SER A 397 -9.99 2.37 17.79
C SER A 397 -10.64 1.14 18.37
N ARG A 398 -10.23 0.76 19.58
CA ARG A 398 -10.87 -0.33 20.31
C ARG A 398 -12.25 0.08 20.78
N ILE A 399 -12.40 1.31 21.28
CA ILE A 399 -13.69 1.85 21.75
C ILE A 399 -14.73 1.86 20.63
N TRP A 400 -14.42 2.47 19.48
CA TRP A 400 -15.39 2.53 18.37
C TRP A 400 -15.61 1.19 17.65
N THR A 401 -14.67 0.24 17.80
CA THR A 401 -14.89 -1.14 17.37
C THR A 401 -15.89 -1.85 18.26
N HIS A 402 -15.58 -1.98 19.55
CA HIS A 402 -16.44 -2.56 20.58
C HIS A 402 -15.80 -2.32 21.95
N PRO A 403 -16.53 -1.86 23.00
CA PRO A 403 -15.94 -1.60 24.32
C PRO A 403 -15.11 -2.77 24.89
N TRP A 404 -15.57 -4.01 24.69
CA TRP A 404 -14.85 -5.24 25.11
C TRP A 404 -13.44 -5.40 24.49
N CYS A 405 -13.13 -4.77 23.35
CA CYS A 405 -11.79 -4.80 22.78
C CYS A 405 -10.71 -4.24 23.72
N LEU A 406 -11.09 -3.37 24.66
CA LEU A 406 -10.18 -2.89 25.71
C LEU A 406 -9.76 -4.02 26.65
N GLN A 407 -10.72 -4.85 27.07
CA GLN A 407 -10.48 -6.01 27.92
C GLN A 407 -9.72 -7.11 27.17
N LEU A 408 -10.04 -7.36 25.90
CA LEU A 408 -9.29 -8.30 25.06
C LEU A 408 -7.82 -7.89 24.90
N ASP A 409 -7.53 -6.58 24.74
CA ASP A 409 -6.14 -6.09 24.70
C ASP A 409 -5.40 -6.37 26.01
N TYR A 410 -6.05 -6.08 27.15
CA TYR A 410 -5.50 -6.31 28.47
C TYR A 410 -5.15 -7.78 28.68
N ILE A 411 -6.09 -8.69 28.39
CA ILE A 411 -5.89 -10.14 28.48
C ILE A 411 -4.77 -10.60 27.54
N SER A 412 -4.72 -10.08 26.31
CA SER A 412 -3.66 -10.40 25.34
C SER A 412 -2.27 -9.98 25.83
N LYS A 413 -2.14 -8.82 26.48
CA LYS A 413 -0.87 -8.34 27.05
C LYS A 413 -0.45 -9.16 28.27
N GLU A 414 -1.39 -9.47 29.15
CA GLU A 414 -1.17 -10.32 30.32
C GLU A 414 -0.67 -11.72 29.91
N ASN A 415 -1.34 -12.35 28.93
CA ASN A 415 -0.96 -13.65 28.40
C ASN A 415 0.42 -13.67 27.71
N LYS A 416 0.87 -12.53 27.18
CA LYS A 416 2.20 -12.38 26.58
C LYS A 416 3.30 -12.10 27.61
N GLY A 417 2.96 -11.97 28.90
CA GLY A 417 3.89 -11.58 29.96
C GLY A 417 4.48 -10.18 29.78
N TYR A 418 3.84 -9.35 28.94
CA TYR A 418 4.36 -8.08 28.46
C TYR A 418 3.79 -6.91 29.26
N PHE A 419 4.23 -6.77 30.51
CA PHE A 419 4.15 -5.52 31.27
C PHE A 419 5.56 -4.96 31.55
N ASP A 420 6.49 -5.12 30.59
CA ASP A 420 7.79 -4.44 30.59
C ASP A 420 7.78 -3.32 29.53
N GLU A 421 8.10 -2.09 29.95
CA GLU A 421 7.81 -0.81 29.27
C GLU A 421 8.60 -0.52 27.97
N ASP A 422 9.47 -1.40 27.49
CA ASP A 422 10.47 -1.06 26.45
C ASP A 422 10.31 -1.74 25.08
N SER A 423 9.11 -2.21 24.72
CA SER A 423 8.85 -2.80 23.37
C SER A 423 8.20 -1.86 22.36
N LEU A 424 8.20 -0.55 22.62
CA LEU A 424 7.62 0.44 21.71
C LEU A 424 8.49 0.67 20.44
N ASP A 425 9.76 0.30 20.47
CA ASP A 425 10.71 0.61 19.38
C ASP A 425 10.64 -0.36 18.19
N ASP A 426 10.21 -1.61 18.37
CA ASP A 426 10.23 -2.62 17.29
C ASP A 426 9.09 -2.47 16.26
N PHE A 427 8.10 -1.60 16.52
CA PHE A 427 7.08 -1.22 15.54
C PHE A 427 7.48 0.03 14.73
N ILE A 428 8.51 0.76 15.14
CA ILE A 428 8.92 2.06 14.56
C ILE A 428 10.25 1.97 13.78
N VAL A 429 10.98 0.86 13.84
CA VAL A 429 12.18 0.64 13.01
C VAL A 429 11.83 -0.05 11.68
N SER A 430 11.19 0.69 10.77
CA SER A 430 11.34 0.41 9.31
C SER A 430 11.12 1.63 8.41
N ASP A 431 10.87 2.84 8.93
CA ASP A 431 10.66 3.99 8.02
C ASP A 431 11.09 5.37 8.55
N SER A 432 11.92 5.44 9.61
CA SER A 432 12.15 6.71 10.31
C SER A 432 13.61 7.19 10.42
N GLU A 433 14.63 6.38 10.14
CA GLU A 433 16.02 6.80 10.44
C GLU A 433 16.90 7.16 9.23
N GLU A 434 16.36 7.31 8.02
CA GLU A 434 17.19 7.69 6.86
C GLU A 434 16.69 8.92 6.09
N THR A 435 16.22 9.96 6.78
CA THR A 435 16.15 11.31 6.19
C THR A 435 16.22 12.40 7.28
N SER A 436 17.37 12.55 7.93
CA SER A 436 17.71 13.80 8.62
C SER A 436 19.17 14.17 8.32
N MET A 437 19.37 14.96 7.27
CA MET A 437 20.60 15.73 7.08
C MET A 437 20.24 17.21 6.94
N SER A 438 20.23 17.91 8.06
CA SER A 438 20.41 19.37 8.10
C SER A 438 21.92 19.65 8.11
N LEU A 439 22.46 20.08 6.97
CA LEU A 439 23.79 20.67 6.90
C LEU A 439 23.65 22.16 7.19
N SER A 440 24.10 22.59 8.36
CA SER A 440 24.45 23.99 8.62
C SER A 440 25.90 24.06 9.10
N SER A 441 26.72 24.71 8.25
CA SER A 441 27.96 25.45 8.52
C SER A 441 28.88 25.05 9.68
N GLU A 442 30.12 24.79 9.29
CA GLU A 442 31.32 24.67 10.11
C GLU A 442 31.50 25.83 11.11
N GLU A 443 31.86 25.51 12.36
CA GLU A 443 32.83 26.30 13.13
C GLU A 443 33.48 25.46 14.25
N ASP A 444 34.80 25.62 14.37
CA ASP A 444 35.72 24.96 15.29
C ASP A 444 35.38 25.13 16.78
N THR A 445 35.58 24.10 17.62
CA THR A 445 36.28 24.28 18.92
C THR A 445 36.71 22.96 19.61
N LYS A 446 38.04 22.83 19.70
CA LYS A 446 38.91 22.25 20.76
C LYS A 446 38.41 21.12 21.70
N LYS A 447 39.10 19.98 21.53
CA LYS A 447 39.38 18.91 22.51
C LYS A 447 39.62 19.40 23.94
N LYS A 448 39.00 18.71 24.92
CA LYS A 448 39.59 18.51 26.26
C LYS A 448 39.42 17.07 26.73
N LYS A 449 40.56 16.44 27.03
CA LYS A 449 40.72 15.14 27.67
C LYS A 449 40.27 15.20 29.13
N THR A 450 39.66 14.13 29.62
CA THR A 450 39.88 13.69 31.01
C THR A 450 39.86 12.16 31.10
N LYS A 451 40.82 11.66 31.88
CA LYS A 451 41.22 10.27 32.09
C LYS A 451 40.35 9.56 33.14
N GLY A 452 40.31 8.23 33.04
CA GLY A 452 40.16 7.28 34.16
C GLY A 452 38.98 6.33 33.95
N LYS A 453 39.05 5.01 34.16
CA LYS A 453 40.09 4.17 34.79
C LYS A 453 39.80 2.71 34.34
N LYS A 454 40.87 1.99 33.99
CA LYS A 454 40.89 0.56 33.62
C LYS A 454 40.77 -0.30 34.90
N SER A 455 39.96 -1.35 34.87
CA SER A 455 40.23 -2.57 35.64
C SER A 455 40.14 -3.78 34.71
N LYS A 456 41.17 -4.62 34.81
CA LYS A 456 41.47 -5.82 34.01
C LYS A 456 40.92 -7.04 34.75
N LYS A 457 40.46 -8.06 34.03
CA LYS A 457 40.56 -9.46 34.48
C LYS A 457 40.72 -10.37 33.26
N ASP A 458 41.88 -11.03 33.20
CA ASP A 458 42.21 -12.10 32.26
C ASP A 458 42.22 -13.46 33.01
N SER A 459 42.08 -14.53 32.23
CA SER A 459 42.61 -15.91 32.38
C SER A 459 41.69 -17.07 32.84
N SER A 460 41.28 -17.86 31.84
CA SER A 460 41.51 -19.31 31.56
C SER A 460 41.20 -20.45 32.57
N SER A 461 40.43 -21.46 32.11
CA SER A 461 40.81 -22.90 31.92
C SER A 461 39.53 -23.77 31.71
N SER A 462 39.31 -24.36 30.53
CA SER A 462 39.50 -25.76 30.09
C SER A 462 38.62 -26.85 30.75
N GLY A 463 37.77 -27.51 29.94
CA GLY A 463 37.09 -28.78 30.27
C GLY A 463 36.10 -29.19 29.18
N SER A 464 36.23 -30.43 28.68
CA SER A 464 35.60 -31.03 27.48
C SER A 464 34.28 -31.76 27.79
N GLY A 465 33.35 -31.85 26.84
CA GLY A 465 32.23 -32.81 26.89
C GLY A 465 31.03 -32.48 25.97
N SER A 466 30.74 -33.39 25.04
CA SER A 466 29.54 -33.58 24.19
C SER A 466 28.22 -33.16 24.86
N ASP A 467 27.21 -32.58 24.20
CA ASP A 467 26.33 -33.21 23.21
C ASP A 467 25.29 -32.19 22.72
N ASN A 468 24.68 -32.53 21.59
CA ASN A 468 23.64 -31.79 20.90
C ASN A 468 22.43 -31.49 21.79
N ASP A 469 21.90 -30.27 21.73
CA ASP A 469 20.44 -30.11 21.67
C ASP A 469 20.05 -28.87 20.88
N VAL A 470 19.21 -29.15 19.88
CA VAL A 470 18.53 -28.21 19.00
C VAL A 470 17.27 -27.78 19.73
N GLU A 471 17.14 -26.50 20.09
CA GLU A 471 15.83 -26.00 20.53
C GLU A 471 14.89 -25.91 19.33
N VAL A 472 14.10 -26.97 19.23
CA VAL A 472 12.91 -27.14 18.43
C VAL A 472 11.98 -25.94 18.61
N ILE A 473 11.54 -25.38 17.48
CA ILE A 473 10.41 -24.46 17.37
C ILE A 473 9.21 -25.10 18.08
N LYS A 474 8.85 -24.59 19.27
CA LYS A 474 7.59 -24.95 19.92
C LYS A 474 6.45 -24.37 19.09
N VAL A 475 5.86 -25.24 18.28
CA VAL A 475 4.51 -25.10 17.72
C VAL A 475 3.57 -24.85 18.90
N TRP A 476 2.98 -23.66 18.97
CA TRP A 476 1.94 -23.37 19.96
C TRP A 476 0.62 -23.90 19.43
N ASN A 477 0.14 -24.97 20.07
CA ASN A 477 -1.09 -25.65 19.75
C ASN A 477 -2.27 -24.75 20.11
N SER A 478 -3.13 -24.49 19.13
CA SER A 478 -4.45 -23.89 19.34
C SER A 478 -5.27 -24.77 20.28
N ARG A 479 -5.99 -24.14 21.22
CA ARG A 479 -6.87 -24.81 22.18
C ARG A 479 -7.88 -25.71 21.44
N SER A 480 -7.73 -27.02 21.60
CA SER A 480 -8.81 -27.98 21.36
C SER A 480 -9.64 -28.05 22.64
N ARG A 481 -10.89 -27.58 22.59
CA ARG A 481 -11.91 -27.87 23.62
C ARG A 481 -12.79 -29.01 23.11
N GLY A 482 -12.40 -30.24 23.47
CA GLY A 482 -13.24 -31.43 23.38
C GLY A 482 -13.48 -31.95 24.80
N GLY A 483 -14.73 -32.22 25.13
CA GLY A 483 -15.17 -32.61 26.47
C GLY A 483 -14.74 -34.00 26.93
N GLY A 484 -14.79 -34.21 28.25
CA GLY A 484 -14.64 -35.50 28.91
C GLY A 484 -14.69 -35.34 30.44
N GLU A 485 -15.71 -35.93 31.06
CA GLU A 485 -15.95 -35.97 32.51
C GLU A 485 -14.91 -36.81 33.28
N GLY A 486 -14.74 -36.52 34.57
CA GLY A 486 -14.45 -37.54 35.60
C GLY A 486 -13.37 -37.22 36.64
N GLY A 487 -13.80 -36.90 37.87
CA GLY A 487 -13.27 -37.57 39.08
C GLY A 487 -12.23 -36.89 39.98
N THR A 488 -12.66 -36.65 41.24
CA THR A 488 -11.94 -36.77 42.54
C THR A 488 -10.97 -35.69 43.04
N VAL A 489 -11.54 -34.83 43.91
CA VAL A 489 -11.13 -34.36 45.27
C VAL A 489 -9.76 -34.79 45.81
N GLU A 490 -8.95 -33.82 46.26
CA GLU A 490 -8.15 -33.86 47.53
C GLU A 490 -7.89 -32.43 48.06
N GLU A 491 -8.19 -32.18 49.34
CA GLU A 491 -7.80 -31.00 50.13
C GLU A 491 -6.34 -31.09 50.63
N PRO A 492 -5.75 -29.98 51.14
CA PRO A 492 -5.37 -30.03 52.56
C PRO A 492 -5.46 -28.71 53.37
N ILE A 493 -6.10 -28.81 54.54
CA ILE A 493 -5.62 -28.53 55.92
C ILE A 493 -4.92 -27.19 56.26
N SER A 494 -5.58 -26.47 57.19
CA SER A 494 -5.24 -25.33 58.08
C SER A 494 -3.96 -25.50 58.97
N ASN A 495 -3.22 -24.54 59.54
CA ASN A 495 -3.52 -23.25 60.21
C ASN A 495 -2.18 -22.52 60.66
N PRO A 496 -2.17 -21.36 61.38
CA PRO A 496 -1.29 -20.18 61.14
C PRO A 496 -0.17 -19.92 62.20
N PRO A 497 0.51 -18.73 62.22
CA PRO A 497 0.00 -17.60 63.03
C PRO A 497 0.22 -16.17 62.49
N LEU A 498 -0.53 -15.26 63.13
CA LEU A 498 -0.73 -13.82 62.94
C LEU A 498 0.51 -12.93 63.12
N ILE A 499 0.65 -11.91 62.25
CA ILE A 499 1.07 -10.55 62.66
C ILE A 499 0.21 -9.52 61.91
N LEU A 500 -0.59 -8.78 62.67
CA LEU A 500 -1.29 -7.57 62.23
C LEU A 500 -0.28 -6.45 61.94
N LYS A 501 -0.35 -5.81 60.77
CA LYS A 501 -0.03 -4.39 60.62
C LYS A 501 -0.71 -3.76 59.41
N ALA A 502 -1.34 -2.63 59.75
CA ALA A 502 -2.10 -1.64 59.00
C ALA A 502 -1.76 -1.39 57.53
N GLU A 503 -2.83 -0.99 56.83
CA GLU A 503 -2.84 -0.31 55.53
C GLU A 503 -1.74 0.75 55.38
N GLU A 504 -1.06 0.71 54.24
CA GLU A 504 -0.56 1.91 53.55
C GLU A 504 -0.42 1.56 52.07
N GLY A 505 -1.18 2.26 51.24
CA GLY A 505 -1.20 2.09 49.79
C GLY A 505 0.18 2.31 49.19
N LYS A 506 0.63 1.34 48.38
CA LYS A 506 1.78 1.52 47.49
C LYS A 506 1.26 1.86 46.10
N SER A 507 1.22 3.15 45.83
CA SER A 507 1.26 3.70 44.47
C SER A 507 2.54 3.21 43.79
N THR A 508 2.40 2.33 42.80
CA THR A 508 3.44 2.13 41.80
C THR A 508 3.54 3.42 41.00
N SER A 509 4.70 4.08 41.07
CA SER A 509 5.02 5.29 40.34
C SER A 509 5.00 5.03 38.83
N SER A 510 3.87 5.30 38.18
CA SER A 510 3.75 5.40 36.73
C SER A 510 4.13 6.80 36.27
N ASN A 511 4.79 6.91 35.11
CA ASN A 511 5.02 8.18 34.41
C ASN A 511 3.73 9.02 34.34
N PRO A 512 3.77 10.34 34.62
CA PRO A 512 2.59 11.19 34.57
C PRO A 512 2.15 11.35 33.12
N GLY A 513 1.15 10.57 32.69
CA GLY A 513 0.48 10.76 31.40
C GLY A 513 0.19 9.49 30.59
N SER A 514 0.43 8.28 31.11
CA SER A 514 -0.12 7.06 30.50
C SER A 514 -1.33 6.58 31.32
N PRO A 515 -2.47 6.22 30.69
CA PRO A 515 -3.62 5.67 31.42
C PRO A 515 -3.21 4.44 32.23
N ALA A 516 -3.76 4.28 33.43
CA ALA A 516 -3.66 3.01 34.14
C ALA A 516 -4.19 1.89 33.23
N PRO A 517 -3.55 0.71 33.17
CA PRO A 517 -3.93 -0.35 32.22
C PRO A 517 -5.39 -0.79 32.29
N ASP A 518 -6.07 -0.51 33.40
CA ASP A 518 -7.42 -0.94 33.74
C ASP A 518 -8.43 0.22 33.92
N TRP A 519 -8.12 1.41 33.41
CA TRP A 519 -8.97 2.61 33.51
C TRP A 519 -10.42 2.40 33.04
N TYR A 520 -10.65 1.44 32.15
CA TYR A 520 -11.96 1.15 31.55
C TYR A 520 -12.80 0.16 32.36
N LYS A 521 -12.26 -0.48 33.40
CA LYS A 521 -12.97 -1.49 34.21
C LYS A 521 -14.18 -0.93 34.95
N ASP A 522 -14.20 0.37 35.21
CA ASP A 522 -15.35 1.07 35.81
C ASP A 522 -16.53 1.21 34.83
N PHE A 523 -16.31 0.97 33.54
CA PHE A 523 -17.30 1.14 32.48
C PHE A 523 -17.68 -0.18 31.80
N VAL A 524 -16.76 -1.15 31.76
CA VAL A 524 -16.94 -2.43 31.05
C VAL A 524 -16.81 -3.57 32.05
N VAL A 525 -17.85 -4.39 32.14
CA VAL A 525 -17.92 -5.59 32.98
C VAL A 525 -17.84 -6.86 32.14
N ASP A 526 -17.55 -8.00 32.75
CA ASP A 526 -17.43 -9.29 32.05
C ASP A 526 -18.73 -9.70 31.31
N ALA A 527 -19.90 -9.23 31.78
CA ALA A 527 -21.17 -9.46 31.09
C ALA A 527 -21.25 -8.75 29.72
N ASP A 528 -20.50 -7.66 29.52
CA ASP A 528 -20.48 -6.89 28.27
C ASP A 528 -19.76 -7.63 27.13
N ALA A 529 -19.05 -8.73 27.45
CA ALA A 529 -18.45 -9.61 26.46
C ALA A 529 -19.49 -10.29 25.55
N GLU A 530 -20.72 -10.46 26.06
CA GLU A 530 -21.79 -11.19 25.37
C GLU A 530 -22.82 -10.25 24.70
N VAL A 531 -22.65 -8.93 24.80
CA VAL A 531 -23.62 -7.93 24.32
C VAL A 531 -23.20 -7.35 22.97
N LEU A 532 -23.79 -7.84 21.89
CA LEU A 532 -23.48 -7.40 20.51
C LEU A 532 -23.88 -5.93 20.26
N GLU A 533 -24.96 -5.49 20.91
CA GLU A 533 -25.57 -4.16 20.77
C GLU A 533 -24.66 -3.03 21.29
N HIS A 534 -23.58 -3.36 22.00
CA HIS A 534 -22.60 -2.38 22.46
C HIS A 534 -21.76 -1.78 21.32
N SER A 535 -21.83 -2.34 20.11
CA SER A 535 -21.23 -1.76 18.91
C SER A 535 -22.17 -1.76 17.71
N GLY A 536 -22.39 -0.58 17.15
CA GLY A 536 -23.09 -0.45 15.87
C GLY A 536 -22.39 -1.21 14.73
N LYS A 537 -21.04 -1.25 14.72
CA LYS A 537 -20.29 -1.97 13.68
C LYS A 537 -20.52 -3.47 13.76
N MET A 538 -20.55 -4.03 14.96
CA MET A 538 -20.81 -5.46 15.17
C MET A 538 -22.24 -5.84 14.82
N MET A 539 -23.21 -5.00 15.19
CA MET A 539 -24.61 -5.16 14.81
C MET A 539 -24.80 -5.19 13.29
N LEU A 540 -24.16 -4.27 12.56
CA LEU A 540 -24.23 -4.25 11.09
C LEU A 540 -23.53 -5.46 10.47
N LEU A 541 -22.37 -5.87 11.00
CA LEU A 541 -21.66 -7.05 10.51
C LEU A 541 -22.54 -8.31 10.60
N PHE A 542 -23.12 -8.59 11.77
CA PHE A 542 -23.92 -9.79 11.99
C PHE A 542 -25.24 -9.78 11.21
N GLU A 543 -25.84 -8.61 11.00
CA GLU A 543 -27.02 -8.47 10.14
C GLU A 543 -26.69 -8.74 8.66
N ILE A 544 -25.56 -8.22 8.17
CA ILE A 544 -25.09 -8.52 6.80
C ILE A 544 -24.76 -10.02 6.65
N LEU A 545 -24.15 -10.65 7.66
CA LEU A 545 -23.90 -12.10 7.65
C LEU A 545 -25.19 -12.91 7.57
N ARG A 546 -26.26 -12.51 8.27
CA ARG A 546 -27.59 -13.15 8.19
C ARG A 546 -28.18 -13.02 6.78
N MET A 547 -28.25 -11.80 6.26
CA MET A 547 -28.85 -11.55 4.94
C MET A 547 -28.07 -12.24 3.81
N ALA A 548 -26.74 -12.29 3.91
CA ALA A 548 -25.93 -12.99 2.91
C ALA A 548 -26.07 -14.51 2.99
N GLU A 549 -26.28 -15.08 4.19
CA GLU A 549 -26.63 -16.50 4.35
C GLU A 549 -27.92 -16.83 3.58
N GLU A 550 -28.95 -15.99 3.69
CA GLU A 550 -30.23 -16.17 3.00
C GLU A 550 -30.09 -16.11 1.46
N LEU A 551 -29.16 -15.29 0.96
CA LEU A 551 -28.86 -15.20 -0.47
C LEU A 551 -27.85 -16.25 -0.96
N GLY A 552 -27.20 -17.00 -0.06
CA GLY A 552 -26.12 -17.93 -0.39
C GLY A 552 -24.85 -17.22 -0.90
N ASP A 553 -24.61 -16.00 -0.44
CA ASP A 553 -23.45 -15.18 -0.80
C ASP A 553 -22.27 -15.41 0.17
N LYS A 554 -21.05 -15.38 -0.35
CA LYS A 554 -19.82 -15.50 0.45
C LYS A 554 -19.25 -14.12 0.76
N ILE A 555 -18.82 -13.91 2.01
CA ILE A 555 -18.36 -12.63 2.54
C ILE A 555 -16.86 -12.67 2.91
N LEU A 556 -16.14 -11.60 2.60
CA LEU A 556 -14.83 -11.30 3.19
C LEU A 556 -14.94 -10.15 4.19
N VAL A 557 -14.26 -10.25 5.33
CA VAL A 557 -14.11 -9.17 6.31
C VAL A 557 -12.64 -8.85 6.46
N PHE A 558 -12.27 -7.60 6.22
CA PHE A 558 -10.91 -7.10 6.41
C PHE A 558 -10.85 -6.17 7.63
N SER A 559 -9.91 -6.44 8.53
CA SER A 559 -9.58 -5.55 9.65
C SER A 559 -8.07 -5.41 9.81
N GLN A 560 -7.60 -4.24 10.24
CA GLN A 560 -6.19 -4.02 10.56
C GLN A 560 -5.81 -4.50 11.97
N SER A 561 -6.81 -4.74 12.82
CA SER A 561 -6.64 -5.11 14.22
C SER A 561 -6.89 -6.60 14.41
N LEU A 562 -5.90 -7.32 14.92
CA LEU A 562 -6.09 -8.74 15.27
C LEU A 562 -7.12 -8.90 16.40
N ILE A 563 -7.20 -7.94 17.31
CA ILE A 563 -8.18 -7.94 18.41
C ILE A 563 -9.60 -7.85 17.85
N SER A 564 -9.82 -7.08 16.78
CA SER A 564 -11.13 -7.00 16.13
C SER A 564 -11.49 -8.34 15.46
N LEU A 565 -10.51 -9.05 14.88
CA LEU A 565 -10.73 -10.39 14.34
C LEU A 565 -11.01 -11.41 15.45
N ASP A 566 -10.29 -11.34 16.58
CA ASP A 566 -10.52 -12.18 17.76
C ASP A 566 -11.95 -11.96 18.28
N LEU A 567 -12.38 -10.70 18.43
CA LEU A 567 -13.75 -10.34 18.82
C LEU A 567 -14.80 -10.93 17.89
N ILE A 568 -14.60 -10.86 16.56
CA ILE A 568 -15.53 -11.45 15.60
C ILE A 568 -15.61 -12.97 15.78
N GLU A 569 -14.48 -13.66 15.98
CA GLU A 569 -14.49 -15.10 16.28
C GLU A 569 -15.24 -15.42 17.57
N ASP A 570 -15.02 -14.64 18.65
CA ASP A 570 -15.67 -14.84 19.94
C ASP A 570 -17.21 -14.73 19.81
N PHE A 571 -17.72 -13.75 19.05
CA PHE A 571 -19.16 -13.63 18.80
C PHE A 571 -19.72 -14.71 17.87
N LEU A 572 -18.93 -15.24 16.92
CA LEU A 572 -19.33 -16.38 16.10
C LEU A 572 -19.43 -17.67 16.94
N GLU A 573 -18.52 -17.86 17.91
CA GLU A 573 -18.59 -18.97 18.87
C GLU A 573 -19.79 -18.81 19.81
N LEU A 574 -20.02 -17.60 20.32
CA LEU A 574 -21.18 -17.26 21.15
C LEU A 574 -22.50 -17.60 20.45
N ALA A 575 -22.62 -17.24 19.17
CA ALA A 575 -23.79 -17.53 18.35
C ALA A 575 -24.11 -19.04 18.26
N ASN A 576 -23.10 -19.91 18.33
CA ASN A 576 -23.32 -21.37 18.38
C ASN A 576 -23.82 -21.81 19.76
N ARG A 577 -23.22 -21.28 20.82
CA ARG A 577 -23.55 -21.63 22.21
C ARG A 577 -24.97 -21.23 22.57
N ASP A 578 -25.42 -20.04 22.20
CA ASP A 578 -26.77 -19.57 22.52
C ASP A 578 -27.86 -20.43 21.86
N LYS A 579 -27.61 -20.92 20.64
CA LYS A 579 -28.51 -21.85 19.94
C LYS A 579 -28.60 -23.21 20.63
N GLU A 580 -27.54 -23.65 21.30
CA GLU A 580 -27.51 -24.92 22.03
C GLU A 580 -28.15 -24.79 23.42
N GLU A 581 -28.01 -23.63 24.06
CA GLU A 581 -28.52 -23.35 25.41
C GLU A 581 -29.94 -22.76 25.44
N GLY A 582 -30.53 -22.43 24.28
CA GLY A 582 -31.89 -21.84 24.19
C GLY A 582 -31.98 -20.41 24.72
N LYS A 583 -30.86 -19.68 24.72
CA LYS A 583 -30.73 -18.27 25.14
C LYS A 583 -31.18 -17.31 24.04
N PRO A 584 -31.41 -16.01 24.33
CA PRO A 584 -31.61 -15.01 23.29
C PRO A 584 -30.42 -15.02 22.32
N VAL A 585 -30.69 -15.36 21.05
CA VAL A 585 -29.63 -15.65 20.08
C VAL A 585 -29.04 -14.35 19.54
N VAL A 586 -27.74 -14.15 19.76
CA VAL A 586 -27.00 -12.99 19.22
C VAL A 586 -27.01 -12.97 17.68
N TYR A 587 -27.00 -14.14 17.05
CA TYR A 587 -27.11 -14.29 15.59
C TYR A 587 -28.47 -14.81 15.16
N LYS A 588 -29.22 -13.99 14.43
CA LYS A 588 -30.59 -14.30 13.97
C LYS A 588 -30.65 -15.27 12.77
N GLY A 589 -29.53 -15.64 12.15
CA GLY A 589 -29.50 -16.59 11.03
C GLY A 589 -29.68 -18.04 11.48
N GLU A 590 -29.96 -18.96 10.55
CA GLU A 590 -30.23 -20.36 10.88
C GLU A 590 -28.93 -21.19 11.04
N GLY A 591 -27.85 -20.86 10.33
CA GLY A 591 -26.63 -21.65 10.30
C GLY A 591 -25.74 -21.53 11.55
N LYS A 592 -24.83 -22.51 11.70
CA LYS A 592 -23.77 -22.54 12.73
C LYS A 592 -22.44 -22.06 12.13
N TRP A 593 -21.53 -21.61 12.99
CA TRP A 593 -20.24 -21.04 12.61
C TRP A 593 -19.07 -21.83 13.18
N PHE A 594 -18.55 -22.80 12.42
CA PHE A 594 -17.38 -23.58 12.80
C PHE A 594 -16.12 -23.11 12.06
N ARG A 595 -15.04 -22.90 12.80
CA ARG A 595 -13.74 -22.51 12.23
C ARG A 595 -13.22 -23.59 11.27
N ASN A 596 -12.64 -23.14 10.15
CA ASN A 596 -12.13 -23.96 9.05
C ASN A 596 -13.19 -24.83 8.35
N ILE A 597 -14.48 -24.55 8.58
CA ILE A 597 -15.58 -25.21 7.86
C ILE A 597 -16.56 -24.16 7.34
N ASP A 598 -17.11 -23.33 8.23
CA ASP A 598 -18.02 -22.24 7.85
C ASP A 598 -17.30 -20.91 7.64
N TYR A 599 -16.23 -20.70 8.40
CA TYR A 599 -15.41 -19.52 8.27
C TYR A 599 -13.91 -19.81 8.38
N TYR A 600 -13.09 -19.00 7.72
CA TYR A 600 -11.63 -19.11 7.71
C TYR A 600 -11.01 -17.82 8.23
N ARG A 601 -9.87 -17.94 8.93
CA ARG A 601 -9.09 -16.80 9.44
C ARG A 601 -7.72 -16.77 8.79
N LEU A 602 -7.35 -15.63 8.18
CA LEU A 602 -6.02 -15.41 7.60
C LEU A 602 -5.33 -14.24 8.27
N ASP A 603 -4.19 -14.52 8.90
CA ASP A 603 -3.33 -13.52 9.54
C ASP A 603 -1.84 -13.84 9.34
N GLY A 604 -0.95 -13.11 10.04
CA GLY A 604 0.50 -13.28 9.92
C GLY A 604 1.01 -14.65 10.36
N SER A 605 0.27 -15.36 11.20
CA SER A 605 0.65 -16.70 11.70
C SER A 605 0.31 -17.83 10.72
N THR A 606 -0.54 -17.56 9.73
CA THR A 606 -1.00 -18.58 8.78
C THR A 606 0.12 -18.97 7.81
N THR A 607 0.42 -20.28 7.74
CA THR A 607 1.44 -20.83 6.82
C THR A 607 1.01 -20.72 5.36
N ALA A 608 1.97 -20.67 4.43
CA ALA A 608 1.67 -20.58 2.99
C ALA A 608 0.82 -21.77 2.48
N GLN A 609 1.03 -22.97 3.03
CA GLN A 609 0.25 -24.16 2.69
C GLN A 609 -1.21 -24.05 3.14
N SER A 610 -1.45 -23.63 4.39
CA SER A 610 -2.82 -23.42 4.89
C SER A 610 -3.56 -22.33 4.14
N ARG A 611 -2.88 -21.23 3.78
CA ARG A 611 -3.45 -20.15 2.96
C ARG A 611 -3.96 -20.67 1.61
N LYS A 612 -3.14 -21.48 0.91
CA LYS A 612 -3.51 -22.08 -0.39
C LYS A 612 -4.74 -22.97 -0.23
N LYS A 613 -4.70 -23.91 0.72
CA LYS A 613 -5.79 -24.84 1.01
C LYS A 613 -7.12 -24.10 1.28
N TRP A 614 -7.13 -23.14 2.20
CA TRP A 614 -8.36 -22.42 2.54
C TRP A 614 -8.86 -21.53 1.41
N ALA A 615 -7.97 -20.96 0.60
CA ALA A 615 -8.39 -20.20 -0.58
C ALA A 615 -9.04 -21.10 -1.65
N GLU A 616 -8.53 -22.32 -1.87
CA GLU A 616 -9.13 -23.31 -2.76
C GLU A 616 -10.50 -23.77 -2.25
N GLU A 617 -10.58 -24.17 -0.97
CA GLU A 617 -11.84 -24.59 -0.34
C GLU A 617 -12.90 -23.48 -0.33
N PHE A 618 -12.49 -22.22 -0.12
CA PHE A 618 -13.41 -21.08 -0.14
C PHE A 618 -13.87 -20.74 -1.55
N ASN A 619 -13.01 -20.88 -2.56
CA ASN A 619 -13.36 -20.63 -3.96
C ASN A 619 -14.21 -21.73 -4.60
N ASP A 620 -14.24 -22.93 -4.01
CA ASP A 620 -15.07 -24.02 -4.48
C ASP A 620 -16.56 -23.66 -4.37
N VAL A 621 -17.24 -23.68 -5.51
CA VAL A 621 -18.68 -23.36 -5.62
C VAL A 621 -19.54 -24.48 -5.01
N THR A 622 -19.02 -25.71 -4.93
CA THR A 622 -19.71 -26.84 -4.29
C THR A 622 -19.67 -26.74 -2.77
N ASN A 623 -18.69 -26.01 -2.21
CA ASN A 623 -18.60 -25.73 -0.79
C ASN A 623 -19.55 -24.59 -0.39
N VAL A 624 -20.79 -24.96 -0.06
CA VAL A 624 -21.81 -24.05 0.48
C VAL A 624 -21.58 -23.67 1.94
N ARG A 625 -20.73 -24.41 2.66
CA ARG A 625 -20.45 -24.14 4.08
C ARG A 625 -19.47 -23.01 4.27
N GLY A 626 -18.42 -22.92 3.45
CA GLY A 626 -17.42 -21.85 3.51
C GLY A 626 -17.99 -20.48 3.13
N ARG A 627 -18.64 -19.81 4.09
CA ARG A 627 -19.43 -18.58 3.89
C ARG A 627 -18.66 -17.31 4.23
N LEU A 628 -17.71 -17.39 5.17
CA LEU A 628 -17.00 -16.22 5.69
C LEU A 628 -15.48 -16.40 5.64
N PHE A 629 -14.77 -15.36 5.22
CA PHE A 629 -13.32 -15.28 5.38
C PHE A 629 -12.96 -14.00 6.12
N ILE A 630 -12.41 -14.12 7.33
CA ILE A 630 -11.88 -12.98 8.09
C ILE A 630 -10.37 -12.87 7.87
N ILE A 631 -9.93 -11.68 7.49
CA ILE A 631 -8.57 -11.46 6.97
C ILE A 631 -7.97 -10.22 7.62
N SER A 632 -6.75 -10.33 8.14
CA SER A 632 -6.03 -9.13 8.54
C SER A 632 -5.55 -8.39 7.29
N THR A 633 -5.78 -7.08 7.19
CA THR A 633 -5.51 -6.30 5.96
C THR A 633 -4.06 -6.46 5.47
N LYS A 634 -3.10 -6.51 6.40
CA LYS A 634 -1.67 -6.76 6.09
C LYS A 634 -1.36 -8.18 5.65
N ALA A 635 -2.14 -9.18 6.05
CA ALA A 635 -1.95 -10.54 5.58
C ALA A 635 -2.72 -10.79 4.27
N GLY A 636 -3.83 -10.06 4.05
CA GLY A 636 -4.64 -10.07 2.82
C GLY A 636 -4.02 -9.28 1.66
N SER A 637 -3.10 -8.36 1.92
CA SER A 637 -2.27 -7.71 0.88
C SER A 637 -1.39 -8.70 0.12
N LEU A 638 -1.23 -9.94 0.62
CA LEU A 638 -0.37 -10.96 0.06
C LEU A 638 -1.11 -11.84 -0.94
N GLY A 639 -1.15 -11.43 -2.21
CA GLY A 639 -1.25 -12.32 -3.39
C GLY A 639 -2.43 -13.31 -3.55
N ILE A 640 -3.37 -13.43 -2.62
CA ILE A 640 -4.43 -14.45 -2.69
C ILE A 640 -5.60 -14.03 -3.58
N ASN A 641 -6.31 -15.02 -4.12
CA ASN A 641 -7.44 -14.82 -5.02
C ASN A 641 -8.69 -15.40 -4.36
N LEU A 642 -9.72 -14.58 -4.13
CA LEU A 642 -10.93 -14.97 -3.41
C LEU A 642 -12.17 -14.55 -4.21
N VAL A 643 -12.25 -15.04 -5.46
CA VAL A 643 -13.27 -14.62 -6.44
C VAL A 643 -14.66 -15.19 -6.16
N ALA A 644 -14.78 -16.23 -5.33
CA ALA A 644 -16.07 -16.77 -4.96
C ALA A 644 -16.86 -15.86 -3.99
N ALA A 645 -16.18 -14.94 -3.29
CA ALA A 645 -16.86 -13.89 -2.56
C ALA A 645 -17.45 -12.86 -3.53
N ASN A 646 -18.61 -12.32 -3.18
CA ASN A 646 -19.21 -11.19 -3.88
C ASN A 646 -19.49 -10.00 -2.95
N ARG A 647 -19.22 -10.16 -1.65
CA ARG A 647 -19.39 -9.12 -0.64
C ARG A 647 -18.12 -8.94 0.17
N VAL A 648 -17.70 -7.70 0.35
CA VAL A 648 -16.48 -7.32 1.07
C VAL A 648 -16.81 -6.28 2.13
N ILE A 649 -16.40 -6.52 3.37
CA ILE A 649 -16.54 -5.56 4.47
C ILE A 649 -15.13 -5.09 4.85
N ILE A 650 -14.88 -3.79 4.68
CA ILE A 650 -13.74 -3.10 5.27
C ILE A 650 -14.19 -2.58 6.63
N PHE A 651 -13.79 -3.30 7.68
CA PHE A 651 -14.32 -3.12 9.03
C PHE A 651 -13.76 -1.88 9.73
N ASP A 652 -12.49 -1.55 9.45
CA ASP A 652 -11.78 -0.41 10.04
C ASP A 652 -11.01 0.39 8.98
N ALA A 653 -11.06 1.72 9.05
CA ALA A 653 -10.34 2.61 8.12
C ALA A 653 -8.82 2.59 8.33
N SER A 654 -8.04 2.70 7.24
CA SER A 654 -6.58 2.78 7.29
C SER A 654 -6.08 4.17 6.98
N TRP A 655 -4.97 4.56 7.63
CA TRP A 655 -4.18 5.73 7.23
C TRP A 655 -3.64 5.62 5.79
N ASN A 656 -3.51 4.40 5.26
CA ASN A 656 -3.04 4.18 3.90
C ASN A 656 -4.16 3.58 3.02
N PRO A 657 -4.74 4.36 2.07
CA PRO A 657 -5.80 3.90 1.17
C PRO A 657 -5.43 2.68 0.34
N SER A 658 -4.13 2.52 0.05
CA SER A 658 -3.66 1.44 -0.80
C SER A 658 -4.06 0.08 -0.22
N TYR A 659 -4.01 -0.11 1.10
CA TYR A 659 -4.34 -1.39 1.74
C TYR A 659 -5.79 -1.82 1.49
N ASP A 660 -6.73 -0.90 1.55
CA ASP A 660 -8.14 -1.18 1.26
C ASP A 660 -8.33 -1.54 -0.20
N ILE A 661 -7.70 -0.77 -1.09
CA ILE A 661 -7.71 -1.04 -2.54
C ILE A 661 -7.17 -2.45 -2.82
N GLN A 662 -6.05 -2.83 -2.17
CA GLN A 662 -5.48 -4.17 -2.32
C GLN A 662 -6.48 -5.25 -1.91
N SER A 663 -7.21 -5.01 -0.83
CA SER A 663 -8.19 -5.94 -0.26
C SER A 663 -9.38 -6.14 -1.20
N ILE A 664 -9.91 -5.07 -1.79
CA ILE A 664 -11.02 -5.13 -2.76
C ILE A 664 -10.61 -5.89 -4.02
N PHE A 665 -9.42 -5.64 -4.54
CA PHE A 665 -8.90 -6.33 -5.72
C PHE A 665 -8.48 -7.79 -5.47
N ARG A 666 -8.62 -8.33 -4.25
CA ARG A 666 -8.59 -9.79 -4.00
C ARG A 666 -9.84 -10.50 -4.51
N VAL A 667 -10.95 -9.77 -4.57
CA VAL A 667 -12.27 -10.25 -5.01
C VAL A 667 -12.57 -9.77 -6.42
N TYR A 668 -12.40 -8.47 -6.67
CA TYR A 668 -12.69 -7.85 -7.95
C TYR A 668 -11.57 -8.08 -8.96
N ARG A 669 -11.50 -9.30 -9.50
CA ARG A 669 -10.48 -9.74 -10.47
C ARG A 669 -11.02 -10.83 -11.39
N PHE A 670 -10.26 -11.17 -12.43
CA PHE A 670 -10.64 -12.22 -13.38
C PHE A 670 -11.04 -13.52 -12.67
N GLY A 671 -12.20 -14.05 -13.03
CA GLY A 671 -12.87 -15.16 -12.34
C GLY A 671 -14.11 -14.75 -11.54
N GLN A 672 -14.32 -13.44 -11.33
CA GLN A 672 -15.54 -12.94 -10.72
C GLN A 672 -16.71 -12.96 -11.71
N ASN A 673 -17.80 -13.62 -11.30
CA ASN A 673 -19.01 -13.81 -12.12
C ASN A 673 -20.24 -13.09 -11.54
N LYS A 674 -20.17 -12.60 -10.29
CA LYS A 674 -21.23 -11.85 -9.62
C LYS A 674 -20.86 -10.37 -9.46
N PRO A 675 -21.85 -9.45 -9.42
CA PRO A 675 -21.62 -8.08 -8.96
C PRO A 675 -20.98 -8.07 -7.57
N VAL A 676 -20.00 -7.18 -7.36
CA VAL A 676 -19.27 -7.08 -6.10
C VAL A 676 -19.74 -5.88 -5.31
N TYR A 677 -20.11 -6.10 -4.04
CA TYR A 677 -20.54 -5.06 -3.12
C TYR A 677 -19.52 -4.90 -2.00
N VAL A 678 -19.01 -3.68 -1.82
CA VAL A 678 -18.05 -3.34 -0.77
C VAL A 678 -18.72 -2.42 0.24
N TYR A 679 -18.62 -2.75 1.52
CA TYR A 679 -19.09 -1.93 2.63
C TYR A 679 -17.90 -1.46 3.46
N ARG A 680 -17.75 -0.15 3.61
CA ARG A 680 -16.75 0.48 4.47
C ARG A 680 -17.45 1.01 5.71
N PHE A 681 -17.10 0.50 6.88
CA PHE A 681 -17.70 0.96 8.13
C PHE A 681 -16.88 2.10 8.72
N LEU A 682 -17.53 3.23 8.99
CA LEU A 682 -16.92 4.39 9.64
C LEU A 682 -17.70 4.74 10.90
N ALA A 683 -17.04 4.80 12.05
CA ALA A 683 -17.64 5.32 13.27
C ALA A 683 -17.82 6.85 13.15
N GLN A 684 -19.07 7.27 12.97
CA GLN A 684 -19.41 8.67 12.68
C GLN A 684 -18.98 9.59 13.83
N GLY A 685 -18.40 10.74 13.46
CA GLY A 685 -18.02 11.78 14.42
C GLY A 685 -16.78 11.45 15.26
N THR A 686 -16.12 10.32 15.01
CA THR A 686 -14.88 9.91 15.68
C THR A 686 -13.63 10.29 14.88
N MET A 687 -12.46 9.96 15.41
CA MET A 687 -11.18 10.07 14.68
C MET A 687 -11.16 9.21 13.40
N GLU A 688 -11.91 8.10 13.34
CA GLU A 688 -11.96 7.22 12.17
C GLU A 688 -12.54 7.93 10.93
N ASP A 689 -13.63 8.67 11.12
CA ASP A 689 -14.32 9.45 10.07
C ASP A 689 -13.35 10.43 9.38
N LYS A 690 -12.54 11.12 10.18
CA LYS A 690 -11.57 12.11 9.69
C LYS A 690 -10.36 11.48 9.02
N ILE A 691 -9.93 10.31 9.50
CA ILE A 691 -8.87 9.54 8.83
C ILE A 691 -9.35 9.14 7.44
N TYR A 692 -10.62 8.74 7.32
CA TYR A 692 -11.23 8.41 6.04
C TYR A 692 -11.37 9.63 5.12
N ASP A 693 -11.83 10.79 5.61
CA ASP A 693 -11.92 12.01 4.79
C ASP A 693 -10.55 12.43 4.22
N ARG A 694 -9.49 12.26 5.02
CA ARG A 694 -8.10 12.47 4.58
C ARG A 694 -7.66 11.42 3.57
N GLN A 695 -8.06 10.16 3.75
CA GLN A 695 -7.82 9.09 2.79
C GLN A 695 -8.44 9.43 1.43
N VAL A 696 -9.70 9.86 1.41
CA VAL A 696 -10.42 10.26 0.19
C VAL A 696 -9.75 11.46 -0.45
N THR A 697 -9.39 12.48 0.33
CA THR A 697 -8.65 13.65 -0.18
C THR A 697 -7.32 13.22 -0.82
N LYS A 698 -6.57 12.33 -0.16
CA LYS A 698 -5.32 11.78 -0.68
C LYS A 698 -5.49 10.94 -1.94
N GLN A 699 -6.55 10.12 -2.02
CA GLN A 699 -6.88 9.35 -3.22
C GLN A 699 -7.30 10.25 -4.39
N SER A 700 -8.20 11.22 -4.15
CA SER A 700 -8.66 12.19 -5.14
C SER A 700 -7.50 13.03 -5.69
N LEU A 701 -6.60 13.49 -4.82
CA LEU A 701 -5.39 14.19 -5.24
C LEU A 701 -4.44 13.28 -6.02
N SER A 702 -4.24 12.03 -5.59
CA SER A 702 -3.44 11.05 -6.32
C SER A 702 -4.00 10.72 -7.72
N PHE A 703 -5.31 10.81 -7.91
CA PHE A 703 -5.93 10.68 -9.23
C PHE A 703 -5.62 11.89 -10.13
N ARG A 704 -5.40 13.08 -9.54
CA ARG A 704 -5.19 14.36 -10.23
C ARG A 704 -3.71 14.67 -10.52
N VAL A 705 -2.78 14.33 -9.62
CA VAL A 705 -1.34 14.62 -9.73
C VAL A 705 -0.53 13.53 -9.00
N VAL A 706 0.76 13.34 -9.36
CA VAL A 706 1.69 12.48 -8.60
C VAL A 706 1.91 13.09 -7.23
N ASP A 707 1.11 12.66 -6.26
CA ASP A 707 1.12 13.28 -4.94
C ASP A 707 2.15 12.65 -4.00
N GLN A 708 3.02 13.53 -3.51
CA GLN A 708 3.68 13.41 -2.22
C GLN A 708 2.77 14.07 -1.18
N GLN A 709 2.00 13.26 -0.47
CA GLN A 709 1.85 13.49 0.96
C GLN A 709 2.59 12.37 1.68
N GLN A 710 3.92 12.51 1.75
CA GLN A 710 4.49 12.37 3.08
C GLN A 710 4.05 13.64 3.80
N VAL A 711 3.07 13.48 4.68
CA VAL A 711 3.08 14.31 5.89
C VAL A 711 4.43 13.98 6.52
N GLU A 712 5.49 14.72 6.20
CA GLU A 712 6.52 14.95 7.20
C GLU A 712 5.73 15.25 8.45
N ARG A 713 5.96 14.46 9.49
CA ARG A 713 5.13 14.18 10.68
C ARG A 713 4.82 15.43 11.52
N HIS A 714 4.29 16.43 10.86
CA HIS A 714 3.96 17.77 11.25
C HIS A 714 2.52 17.94 10.79
N PHE A 715 1.62 17.25 11.48
CA PHE A 715 0.24 17.71 11.53
C PHE A 715 0.30 19.19 11.86
N THR A 716 -0.37 20.02 11.08
CA THR A 716 -0.60 21.38 11.53
C THR A 716 -1.37 21.30 12.85
N MET A 717 -1.17 22.25 13.76
CA MET A 717 -1.86 22.21 15.06
C MET A 717 -3.39 22.16 14.88
N ASN A 718 -3.89 22.78 13.82
CA ASN A 718 -5.30 22.74 13.43
C ASN A 718 -5.72 21.35 12.96
N GLU A 719 -4.96 20.70 12.08
CA GLU A 719 -5.22 19.31 11.65
C GLU A 719 -5.17 18.33 12.80
N LEU A 720 -4.27 18.54 13.76
CA LEU A 720 -4.20 17.68 14.94
C LEU A 720 -5.43 17.88 15.83
N THR A 721 -5.81 19.13 16.08
CA THR A 721 -7.00 19.49 16.87
C THR A 721 -8.26 18.92 16.23
N GLU A 722 -8.36 19.00 14.90
CA GLU A 722 -9.45 18.40 14.14
C GLU A 722 -9.52 16.90 14.40
N LEU A 723 -8.43 16.13 14.36
CA LEU A 723 -8.47 14.68 14.62
C LEU A 723 -9.07 14.31 15.98
N TYR A 724 -8.80 15.10 17.02
CA TYR A 724 -9.30 14.87 18.38
C TYR A 724 -10.70 15.41 18.64
N SER A 725 -11.33 16.15 17.72
CA SER A 725 -12.72 16.57 17.91
C SER A 725 -13.67 15.37 18.00
N PHE A 726 -14.79 15.50 18.68
CA PHE A 726 -15.77 14.43 18.81
C PHE A 726 -17.17 14.99 18.67
N GLU A 727 -17.85 14.60 17.58
CA GLU A 727 -19.19 15.10 17.24
C GLU A 727 -20.12 13.92 16.86
N PRO A 728 -20.47 13.05 17.82
CA PRO A 728 -21.34 11.90 17.54
C PRO A 728 -22.80 12.34 17.28
N ASP A 729 -23.47 11.66 16.35
CA ASP A 729 -24.91 11.79 16.08
C ASP A 729 -25.71 11.01 17.13
N LEU A 730 -26.13 11.70 18.20
CA LEU A 730 -26.97 11.11 19.24
C LEU A 730 -28.44 11.08 18.79
N LEU A 731 -29.12 9.94 19.01
CA LEU A 731 -30.53 9.75 18.62
C LEU A 731 -31.45 10.81 19.25
N ASP A 732 -31.13 11.24 20.47
CA ASP A 732 -31.98 12.07 21.34
C ASP A 732 -31.64 13.57 21.33
N ASP A 733 -30.75 14.06 20.46
CA ASP A 733 -30.36 15.48 20.45
C ASP A 733 -31.49 16.41 19.91
N PRO A 734 -32.06 17.30 20.75
CA PRO A 734 -33.11 18.23 20.35
C PRO A 734 -32.61 19.39 19.47
N ASN A 735 -31.29 19.61 19.38
CA ASN A 735 -30.69 20.73 18.65
C ASN A 735 -30.12 20.34 17.27
N SER A 736 -30.52 19.18 16.74
CA SER A 736 -30.07 18.69 15.44
C SER A 736 -30.70 19.46 14.27
N GLU A 737 -30.24 20.70 14.03
CA GLU A 737 -30.38 21.36 12.72
C GLU A 737 -29.81 20.46 11.59
N LYS A 738 -28.85 19.56 11.93
CA LYS A 738 -28.31 18.50 11.05
C LYS A 738 -29.34 17.39 10.71
N LYS A 739 -30.43 17.18 11.45
CA LYS A 739 -31.55 16.28 11.05
C LYS A 739 -32.40 16.86 9.92
N LYS A 740 -32.48 18.20 9.80
CA LYS A 740 -33.34 18.90 8.83
C LYS A 740 -32.68 19.13 7.46
N LYS A 741 -31.36 19.00 7.35
CA LYS A 741 -30.57 19.09 6.10
C LYS A 741 -30.08 17.73 5.59
N ARG A 742 -30.74 16.63 5.96
CA ARG A 742 -30.33 15.30 5.47
C ARG A 742 -30.87 15.11 4.07
N ASP A 743 -29.99 15.12 3.08
CA ASP A 743 -30.34 14.72 1.73
C ASP A 743 -30.88 13.29 1.77
N THR A 744 -31.95 13.05 1.01
CA THR A 744 -32.50 11.69 0.91
C THR A 744 -31.42 10.82 0.26
N PRO A 745 -30.88 9.81 0.95
CA PRO A 745 -29.87 8.96 0.34
C PRO A 745 -30.48 8.33 -0.91
N MET A 746 -29.68 8.24 -1.99
CA MET A 746 -30.14 7.57 -3.21
C MET A 746 -30.55 6.13 -2.89
N LEU A 747 -31.34 5.49 -3.77
CA LEU A 747 -31.64 4.08 -3.56
C LEU A 747 -30.37 3.26 -3.85
N PRO A 748 -29.83 2.47 -2.91
CA PRO A 748 -28.69 1.61 -3.20
C PRO A 748 -29.04 0.60 -4.29
N LYS A 749 -28.06 0.26 -5.13
CA LYS A 749 -28.21 -0.82 -6.13
C LYS A 749 -28.18 -2.21 -5.49
N ASP A 750 -27.70 -2.29 -4.26
CA ASP A 750 -27.66 -3.51 -3.45
C ASP A 750 -28.94 -3.69 -2.62
N THR A 751 -29.54 -4.88 -2.69
CA THR A 751 -30.74 -5.24 -1.94
C THR A 751 -30.47 -5.35 -0.44
N ILE A 752 -29.32 -5.90 -0.04
CA ILE A 752 -28.94 -6.02 1.38
C ILE A 752 -28.85 -4.62 2.00
N LEU A 753 -28.13 -3.70 1.36
CA LEU A 753 -28.02 -2.34 1.88
C LEU A 753 -29.38 -1.62 1.93
N ALA A 754 -30.23 -1.80 0.91
CA ALA A 754 -31.56 -1.19 0.91
C ALA A 754 -32.43 -1.68 2.08
N GLU A 755 -32.35 -2.97 2.42
CA GLU A 755 -33.06 -3.56 3.56
C GLU A 755 -32.41 -3.17 4.90
N LEU A 756 -31.08 -3.16 4.97
CA LEU A 756 -30.32 -2.76 6.16
C LEU A 756 -30.64 -1.32 6.58
N LEU A 757 -30.83 -0.40 5.61
CA LEU A 757 -31.28 0.97 5.87
C LEU A 757 -32.70 1.05 6.44
N GLN A 758 -33.52 0.00 6.29
CA GLN A 758 -34.86 -0.05 6.86
C GLN A 758 -34.88 -0.67 8.26
N ILE A 759 -34.14 -1.77 8.46
CA ILE A 759 -34.12 -2.49 9.74
C ILE A 759 -33.22 -1.77 10.75
N GLN A 760 -32.04 -1.32 10.32
CA GLN A 760 -30.96 -0.83 11.19
C GLN A 760 -30.84 0.70 11.21
N LYS A 761 -31.97 1.42 11.11
CA LYS A 761 -32.03 2.90 11.12
C LYS A 761 -31.36 3.54 12.34
N GLU A 762 -31.40 2.84 13.48
CA GLU A 762 -30.81 3.29 14.74
C GLU A 762 -29.29 3.16 14.78
N HIS A 763 -28.68 2.40 13.87
CA HIS A 763 -27.23 2.22 13.79
C HIS A 763 -26.60 2.89 12.57
N ILE A 764 -27.37 3.19 11.51
CA ILE A 764 -26.88 3.89 10.32
C ILE A 764 -27.28 5.37 10.37
N VAL A 765 -26.29 6.26 10.33
CA VAL A 765 -26.52 7.72 10.23
C VAL A 765 -26.80 8.12 8.78
N GLY A 766 -26.07 7.53 7.85
CA GLY A 766 -26.19 7.76 6.41
C GLY A 766 -25.20 6.91 5.63
N TYR A 767 -25.27 6.97 4.30
CA TYR A 767 -24.28 6.34 3.43
C TYR A 767 -24.04 7.17 2.18
N HIS A 768 -22.88 6.94 1.54
CA HIS A 768 -22.54 7.49 0.22
C HIS A 768 -21.75 6.46 -0.59
N GLU A 769 -21.72 6.62 -1.92
CA GLU A 769 -20.87 5.80 -2.80
C GLU A 769 -19.44 6.35 -2.79
N HIS A 770 -18.45 5.49 -2.53
CA HIS A 770 -17.03 5.90 -2.45
C HIS A 770 -16.53 6.47 -3.77
N ASP A 771 -16.87 5.82 -4.88
CA ASP A 771 -16.42 6.22 -6.22
C ASP A 771 -16.95 7.62 -6.59
N SER A 772 -18.12 8.04 -6.09
CA SER A 772 -18.65 9.40 -6.30
C SER A 772 -17.83 10.50 -5.61
N LEU A 773 -17.08 10.17 -4.56
CA LEU A 773 -16.16 11.12 -3.92
C LEU A 773 -14.83 11.25 -4.67
N LEU A 774 -14.53 10.27 -5.52
CA LEU A 774 -13.34 10.22 -6.36
C LEU A 774 -13.60 10.74 -7.78
N ASP A 775 -14.85 11.12 -8.07
CA ASP A 775 -15.29 11.38 -9.43
C ASP A 775 -14.46 12.50 -10.07
N HIS A 776 -13.83 12.13 -11.19
CA HIS A 776 -12.86 12.96 -11.88
C HIS A 776 -13.57 14.17 -12.50
N LYS A 777 -13.32 15.36 -11.97
CA LYS A 777 -13.72 16.60 -12.66
C LYS A 777 -12.84 16.79 -13.89
N GLU A 778 -13.26 16.27 -15.05
CA GLU A 778 -12.59 16.44 -16.34
C GLU A 778 -12.28 17.91 -16.65
N GLU A 779 -13.11 18.83 -16.15
CA GLU A 779 -12.93 20.29 -16.25
C GLU A 779 -11.59 20.82 -15.70
N GLU A 780 -10.89 20.04 -14.88
CA GLU A 780 -9.63 20.44 -14.26
C GLU A 780 -8.39 19.84 -14.91
N GLU A 781 -8.54 18.93 -15.88
CA GLU A 781 -7.41 18.46 -16.67
C GLU A 781 -6.92 19.58 -17.59
N LEU A 782 -5.61 19.61 -17.84
CA LEU A 782 -5.08 20.47 -18.91
C LEU A 782 -5.70 19.99 -20.23
N THR A 783 -6.35 20.89 -20.94
CA THR A 783 -6.83 20.63 -22.31
C THR A 783 -5.66 20.23 -23.21
N GLU A 784 -5.93 19.57 -24.35
CA GLU A 784 -4.85 19.16 -25.26
C GLU A 784 -4.00 20.37 -25.73
N GLU A 785 -4.62 21.54 -25.88
CA GLU A 785 -3.93 22.79 -26.19
C GLU A 785 -3.02 23.25 -25.04
N GLU A 786 -3.51 23.20 -23.79
CA GLU A 786 -2.72 23.53 -22.61
C GLU A 786 -1.58 22.53 -22.36
N ARG A 787 -1.78 21.25 -22.69
CA ARG A 787 -0.73 20.21 -22.64
C ARG A 787 0.39 20.53 -23.63
N LYS A 788 0.03 20.83 -24.89
CA LYS A 788 0.98 21.24 -25.93
C LYS A 788 1.70 22.54 -25.54
N ALA A 789 0.98 23.51 -24.99
CA ALA A 789 1.56 24.77 -24.51
C ALA A 789 2.51 24.56 -23.32
N ALA A 790 2.15 23.70 -22.37
CA ALA A 790 3.00 23.34 -21.24
C ALA A 790 4.31 22.68 -21.69
N TRP A 791 4.23 21.78 -22.67
CA TRP A 791 5.41 21.16 -23.26
C TRP A 791 6.29 22.17 -24.03
N ALA A 792 5.66 23.04 -24.83
CA ALA A 792 6.38 24.07 -25.57
C ALA A 792 7.08 25.07 -24.63
N GLU A 793 6.42 25.46 -23.53
CA GLU A 793 6.99 26.32 -22.50
C GLU A 793 8.17 25.64 -21.80
N TYR A 794 8.05 24.35 -21.48
CA TYR A 794 9.13 23.56 -20.90
C TYR A 794 10.34 23.43 -21.83
N GLU A 795 10.11 23.17 -23.12
CA GLU A 795 11.16 23.14 -24.13
C GLU A 795 11.82 24.52 -24.33
N ALA A 796 11.05 25.61 -24.24
CA ALA A 796 11.58 26.97 -24.30
C ALA A 796 12.42 27.30 -23.05
N GLU A 797 11.96 26.90 -21.87
CA GLU A 797 12.69 27.05 -20.61
C GLU A 797 14.00 26.26 -20.61
N LYS A 798 13.97 25.03 -21.13
CA LYS A 798 15.15 24.18 -21.36
C LYS A 798 16.19 24.86 -22.24
N LYS A 799 15.74 25.60 -23.27
CA LYS A 799 16.60 26.38 -24.17
C LYS A 799 16.98 27.77 -23.63
N GLY A 800 16.52 28.12 -22.43
CA GLY A 800 16.80 29.42 -21.80
C GLY A 800 16.04 30.60 -22.40
N LEU A 801 15.00 30.36 -23.20
CA LEU A 801 14.07 31.39 -23.65
C LEU A 801 12.97 31.55 -22.59
N THR A 802 13.09 32.56 -21.73
CA THR A 802 11.95 32.98 -20.91
C THR A 802 10.91 33.65 -21.80
N MET A 803 9.85 32.91 -22.15
CA MET A 803 8.63 33.50 -22.69
C MET A 803 8.02 34.38 -21.61
N ARG A 804 8.16 35.71 -21.73
CA ARG A 804 7.28 36.64 -21.02
C ARG A 804 5.86 36.36 -21.53
N ILE A 805 4.99 35.89 -20.64
CA ILE A 805 3.58 35.66 -20.96
C ILE A 805 2.96 37.02 -21.33
N ASN A 806 2.76 37.27 -22.62
CA ASN A 806 1.77 38.23 -23.09
C ASN A 806 0.45 37.46 -23.21
N MET A 807 -0.46 37.71 -22.27
CA MET A 807 -1.83 37.18 -22.33
C MET A 807 -2.58 37.89 -23.48
N PRO A 808 -3.37 37.20 -24.32
CA PRO A 808 -4.20 37.86 -25.32
C PRO A 808 -5.39 38.53 -24.61
N ALA A 809 -5.50 39.86 -24.73
CA ALA A 809 -6.67 40.59 -24.29
C ALA A 809 -7.83 40.31 -25.26
N GLY A 810 -8.89 39.65 -24.78
CA GLY A 810 -10.17 39.58 -25.48
C GLY A 810 -10.80 40.97 -25.62
N PRO A 811 -11.65 41.20 -26.64
CA PRO A 811 -12.13 42.52 -26.98
C PRO A 811 -13.28 42.91 -26.05
N ASN A 812 -12.96 43.66 -25.00
CA ASN A 812 -13.73 44.78 -24.46
C ASN A 812 -13.23 45.08 -23.05
N MET A 813 -12.47 46.16 -22.90
CA MET A 813 -12.58 47.16 -21.84
C MET A 813 -11.53 48.25 -22.09
N PHE A 814 -11.95 49.49 -21.84
CA PHE A 814 -11.30 50.75 -22.23
C PHE A 814 -9.84 50.88 -21.74
N GLN A 815 -8.96 51.39 -22.61
CA GLN A 815 -7.65 51.91 -22.23
C GLN A 815 -7.75 53.36 -21.70
N PRO A 816 -6.83 53.72 -20.79
CA PRO A 816 -5.98 54.86 -21.08
C PRO A 816 -4.48 54.56 -20.90
N ASN A 817 -3.69 55.20 -21.75
CA ASN A 817 -2.22 55.21 -21.80
C ASN A 817 -1.57 55.54 -20.46
N PHE A 818 -0.46 54.87 -20.10
CA PHE A 818 0.90 55.44 -20.16
C PHE A 818 1.96 54.42 -19.69
N THR A 819 3.18 54.69 -20.14
CA THR A 819 4.40 53.89 -20.17
C THR A 819 5.22 53.86 -18.88
N THR A 820 6.17 52.91 -18.85
CA THR A 820 7.47 52.86 -18.14
C THR A 820 7.57 52.28 -16.72
N GLN A 821 8.64 51.49 -16.56
CA GLN A 821 9.03 50.60 -15.46
C GLN A 821 9.76 51.33 -14.32
N THR A 822 9.58 50.87 -13.08
CA THR A 822 10.58 50.98 -12.00
C THR A 822 10.46 49.83 -10.98
N PRO A 823 11.57 49.33 -10.39
CA PRO A 823 11.60 48.17 -9.49
C PRO A 823 11.43 48.57 -8.02
N TYR A 824 10.65 47.79 -7.25
CA TYR A 824 10.45 48.00 -5.81
C TYR A 824 11.69 47.60 -5.00
N ILE A 825 12.19 48.51 -4.14
CA ILE A 825 13.25 48.28 -3.15
C ILE A 825 12.59 48.24 -1.76
N PRO A 826 12.89 47.26 -0.87
CA PRO A 826 12.28 47.23 0.46
C PRO A 826 12.96 48.26 1.37
N PHE A 827 12.20 49.22 1.92
CA PHE A 827 12.73 50.22 2.85
C PHE A 827 12.61 49.79 4.32
N ASN A 828 13.65 50.11 5.09
CA ASN A 828 13.75 49.87 6.53
C ASN A 828 12.96 50.94 7.30
N LEU A 829 12.00 50.52 8.14
CA LEU A 829 11.04 51.39 8.85
C LEU A 829 11.69 52.49 9.71
N ALA A 830 12.90 52.27 10.23
CA ALA A 830 13.60 53.24 11.06
C ALA A 830 14.10 54.48 10.29
N ALA A 831 14.23 54.39 8.96
CA ALA A 831 14.66 55.51 8.13
C ALA A 831 13.52 56.49 7.81
N LEU A 832 12.27 56.01 7.74
CA LEU A 832 11.10 56.83 7.45
C LEU A 832 10.76 57.78 8.61
N SER A 833 11.00 57.35 9.85
CA SER A 833 10.73 58.17 11.06
C SER A 833 11.67 59.37 11.23
N ALA A 834 12.76 59.44 10.46
CA ALA A 834 13.74 60.52 10.53
C ALA A 834 13.60 61.54 9.40
N MET A 835 12.66 61.34 8.47
CA MET A 835 12.45 62.24 7.32
C MET A 835 11.52 63.40 7.67
N SER A 836 11.76 64.55 7.03
CA SER A 836 10.85 65.69 7.13
C SER A 836 9.56 65.44 6.34
N ASN A 837 8.46 66.10 6.73
CA ASN A 837 7.15 65.91 6.08
C ASN A 837 7.18 66.12 4.56
N GLN A 838 8.00 67.07 4.09
CA GLN A 838 8.12 67.36 2.66
C GLN A 838 8.84 66.25 1.90
N GLN A 839 9.82 65.59 2.53
CA GLN A 839 10.50 64.44 1.95
C GLN A 839 9.62 63.18 1.94
N LEU A 840 8.73 63.04 2.93
CA LEU A 840 7.71 61.98 2.94
C LEU A 840 6.64 62.20 1.88
N GLU A 841 6.18 63.44 1.67
CA GLU A 841 5.24 63.78 0.58
C GLU A 841 5.85 63.52 -0.79
N ASP A 842 7.11 63.88 -1.01
CA ASP A 842 7.80 63.59 -2.27
C ASP A 842 7.99 62.08 -2.50
N LEU A 843 8.18 61.30 -1.43
CA LEU A 843 8.28 59.84 -1.50
C LEU A 843 6.93 59.18 -1.82
N ILE A 844 5.85 59.66 -1.21
CA ILE A 844 4.47 59.19 -1.46
C ILE A 844 4.03 59.55 -2.89
N ASN A 845 4.41 60.72 -3.40
CA ASN A 845 4.09 61.15 -4.76
C ASN A 845 4.90 60.40 -5.83
N GLN A 846 5.93 59.65 -5.45
CA GLN A 846 6.74 58.82 -6.37
C GLN A 846 6.24 57.37 -6.50
N GLY A 847 5.20 56.97 -5.75
CA GLY A 847 4.52 55.67 -5.85
C GLY A 847 4.85 54.71 -4.73
#